data_AF-A0A3M2BCC3-F1
#
_entry.id   AF-A0A3M2BCC3-F1
#
_cell.length_a   1.000
_cell.length_b   1.000
_cell.length_c   1.000
_cell.angle_alpha   90.00
_cell.angle_beta   90.00
_cell.angle_gamma   90.00
#
_symmetry.space_group_name_H-M   'P 1'
#
loop_
_entity.id
_entity.type
_entity.pdbx_description
1 polymer ?
#
loop_
_entity_poly.entity_id
_entity_poly.type
_entity_poly.pdbx_seq_one_letter_code
_entity_poly.pdbx_strand_id
1 'polypeptide(L)'
;MQQNIILAGVGGQGILTIARAISSAAVARGYYVKQSEVHGMSQRGGAVQSHLRISDEPLHSDLIPSGRADVLIATEPLESLRYVHLLGPEATIVASGNAFLNIGNYPPVEQVIDRITSFPHHIVVNAEHLAKSAGSARASNVVLLGAASSILCLELEDLEQALAEMFGAKGTRIIESNVRALHLGRQAARAYLRGLERGGTSREVRHWIDSLSPEQLESFDQPGGAEFALGESEDHLSGAEAHAVERLLWDVYEDGRSQLFEHEVYQIVQLVGAISPPHHVFLGVDDLISEAALEAFPGERVVLKIVSPDVVHKSDVQGVVFCAKNHRIVTQEIDAMIDRHRTQGADVRGVLVVEFVERSHQGLGEELFVGIRSTREFGPIIAAGLGGVDTEYLARVMQKGAAVAKAVATDLTGEEFFELFQTTAAYEMISGKARGHKRVVSDGELVRCFRAFIALARRFCVARGEVGPDVGELEVNPFSFRRQCLVPLDGRGRLASAAMRLHPRPIEKVARLLEPTTLAVLGVSSKGSNFGRIILRNVLACGFETDSLRVIKKGERAIDGVACVPSISELPTPADLLVIAAGAEQLPAIVDECVDSGKVHSAIIIPGGAGETEGSEQILEQVRASIARGRERADGGPVFLGPNCLGVLSRPGRYDTFFIPDNKLDKRRDAPGRGVAMLSQSGAFIVSRMSRLERLDPTVAVSIGNQADLTIADLVRAVGQRNDIHTLGIYVEGFNDVDGLDMLKAIRELTDRGRTVVLYKAGRTEQGRGAAAGHTASVAGDYEICEAGALNAGAMVAETFAEFEQLLELSACLHDRPVRGTRIGAISNAGFETVGMADRVKGRNYQIEFAPLDEQARAALNETVKRHRLDGLINIRNPLDLTPMASEEVYDAAARALLASEQVDALLVSAVPLTPALATTQDEIAGGRSLADVLGLLPGEFDKPVAVVIDAGSAYEALVLKLREAGLAVFRSADQAMRSFGMYLCHRVERNNQSDRRPPVAGAAEHATRELR
;
A
#
# COMPACT_ATOMS: atom_id res chain seq x y z
N MET A 1 -46.00 0.73 12.95
CA MET A 1 -45.20 -0.04 11.97
C MET A 1 -46.06 -0.26 10.75
N GLN A 2 -45.65 0.26 9.58
CA GLN A 2 -46.38 0.09 8.32
C GLN A 2 -45.39 -0.32 7.23
N GLN A 3 -45.72 -1.32 6.42
CA GLN A 3 -44.94 -1.76 5.27
C GLN A 3 -45.84 -1.91 4.03
N ASN A 4 -45.49 -1.23 2.95
CA ASN A 4 -46.17 -1.22 1.67
C ASN A 4 -45.39 -2.06 0.66
N ILE A 5 -46.01 -3.11 0.13
CA ILE A 5 -45.39 -4.12 -0.72
C ILE A 5 -46.11 -4.14 -2.08
N ILE A 6 -45.34 -4.02 -3.16
CA ILE A 6 -45.81 -4.23 -4.53
C ILE A 6 -45.39 -5.62 -4.98
N LEU A 7 -46.34 -6.42 -5.45
CA LEU A 7 -46.07 -7.71 -6.06
C LEU A 7 -46.32 -7.60 -7.57
N ALA A 8 -45.37 -8.03 -8.38
CA ALA A 8 -45.40 -7.91 -9.83
C ALA A 8 -44.96 -9.19 -10.54
N GLY A 9 -45.41 -9.37 -11.79
CA GLY A 9 -44.96 -10.45 -12.67
C GLY A 9 -46.02 -10.83 -13.69
N VAL A 10 -45.92 -12.06 -14.20
CA VAL A 10 -46.80 -12.56 -15.27
C VAL A 10 -47.79 -13.59 -14.72
N GLY A 11 -49.01 -13.59 -15.28
CA GLY A 11 -50.07 -14.51 -14.90
C GLY A 11 -49.62 -15.98 -14.96
N GLY A 12 -49.75 -16.68 -13.83
CA GLY A 12 -49.34 -18.08 -13.67
C GLY A 12 -48.07 -18.28 -12.82
N GLN A 13 -47.36 -17.20 -12.44
CA GLN A 13 -46.12 -17.28 -11.65
C GLN A 13 -46.32 -17.22 -10.13
N GLY A 14 -47.55 -17.26 -9.63
CA GLY A 14 -47.80 -17.42 -8.19
C GLY A 14 -47.75 -16.13 -7.35
N ILE A 15 -47.94 -14.95 -7.96
CA ILE A 15 -48.03 -13.64 -7.28
C ILE A 15 -49.05 -13.65 -6.14
N LEU A 16 -50.26 -14.15 -6.39
CA LEU A 16 -51.32 -14.25 -5.38
C LEU A 16 -50.98 -15.25 -4.27
N THR A 17 -50.14 -16.24 -4.56
CA THR A 17 -49.66 -17.17 -3.54
C THR A 17 -48.71 -16.47 -2.58
N ILE A 18 -47.81 -15.61 -3.08
CA ILE A 18 -46.93 -14.78 -2.25
C ILE A 18 -47.77 -13.79 -1.43
N ALA A 19 -48.70 -13.06 -2.07
CA ALA A 19 -49.60 -12.12 -1.40
C ALA A 19 -50.36 -12.78 -0.24
N ARG A 20 -50.91 -13.98 -0.49
CA ARG A 20 -51.67 -14.74 0.50
C ARG A 20 -50.79 -15.24 1.64
N ALA A 21 -49.59 -15.74 1.37
CA ALA A 21 -48.68 -16.20 2.43
C ALA A 21 -48.30 -15.06 3.38
N ILE A 22 -47.92 -13.90 2.83
CA ILE A 22 -47.60 -12.70 3.61
C ILE A 22 -48.82 -12.21 4.40
N SER A 23 -50.00 -12.17 3.76
CA SER A 23 -51.24 -11.73 4.41
C SER A 23 -51.64 -12.65 5.57
N SER A 24 -51.55 -13.96 5.37
CA SER A 24 -51.86 -14.95 6.41
C SER A 24 -50.90 -14.83 7.60
N ALA A 25 -49.60 -14.72 7.34
CA ALA A 25 -48.60 -14.51 8.39
C ALA A 25 -48.82 -13.19 9.16
N ALA A 26 -49.11 -12.09 8.45
CA ALA A 26 -49.39 -10.80 9.09
C ALA A 26 -50.69 -10.81 9.93
N VAL A 27 -51.76 -11.44 9.45
CA VAL A 27 -53.01 -11.58 10.21
C VAL A 27 -52.82 -12.44 11.45
N ALA A 28 -52.03 -13.52 11.38
CA ALA A 28 -51.71 -14.36 12.54
C ALA A 28 -50.99 -13.56 13.65
N ARG A 29 -50.23 -12.52 13.28
CA ARG A 29 -49.58 -11.57 14.20
C ARG A 29 -50.46 -10.43 14.68
N GLY A 30 -51.71 -10.36 14.25
CA GLY A 30 -52.64 -9.30 14.61
C GLY A 30 -52.46 -8.00 13.83
N TYR A 31 -51.72 -8.01 12.71
CA TYR A 31 -51.59 -6.83 11.85
C TYR A 31 -52.82 -6.63 10.96
N TYR A 32 -53.11 -5.36 10.65
CA TYR A 32 -54.08 -4.97 9.64
C TYR A 32 -53.47 -5.18 8.25
N VAL A 33 -54.19 -5.91 7.40
CA VAL A 33 -53.78 -6.17 6.02
C VAL A 33 -54.84 -5.65 5.04
N LYS A 34 -54.38 -4.95 4.00
CA LYS A 34 -55.20 -4.61 2.82
C LYS A 34 -54.48 -5.08 1.56
N GLN A 35 -55.21 -5.79 0.71
CA GLN A 35 -54.73 -6.26 -0.58
C GLN A 35 -55.63 -5.72 -1.69
N SER A 36 -55.03 -5.13 -2.71
CA SER A 36 -55.68 -4.77 -3.97
C SER A 36 -54.99 -5.51 -5.11
N GLU A 37 -55.74 -5.96 -6.11
CA GLU A 37 -55.22 -6.78 -7.21
C GLU A 37 -55.87 -6.40 -8.53
N VAL A 38 -55.05 -6.20 -9.56
CA VAL A 38 -55.52 -5.87 -10.91
C VAL A 38 -55.48 -7.15 -11.75
N HIS A 39 -56.63 -7.79 -11.91
CA HIS A 39 -56.80 -8.95 -12.79
C HIS A 39 -57.28 -8.53 -14.17
N GLY A 40 -56.44 -7.84 -14.95
CA GLY A 40 -56.79 -7.51 -16.33
C GLY A 40 -56.68 -8.73 -17.22
N MET A 41 -57.77 -9.49 -17.46
CA MET A 41 -57.97 -10.58 -18.46
C MET A 41 -56.82 -11.58 -18.75
N SER A 42 -55.74 -11.60 -17.96
CA SER A 42 -54.49 -12.27 -18.29
C SER A 42 -54.38 -13.63 -17.61
N GLN A 43 -55.42 -14.46 -17.78
CA GLN A 43 -55.29 -15.90 -17.59
C GLN A 43 -54.60 -16.47 -18.83
N ARG A 44 -53.26 -16.54 -18.78
CA ARG A 44 -52.27 -17.08 -19.78
C ARG A 44 -51.27 -16.03 -20.28
N GLY A 45 -50.42 -15.50 -19.41
CA GLY A 45 -49.20 -14.81 -19.84
C GLY A 45 -49.28 -13.29 -20.04
N GLY A 46 -50.11 -12.55 -19.30
CA GLY A 46 -50.06 -11.08 -19.25
C GLY A 46 -49.64 -10.54 -17.88
N ALA A 47 -49.39 -9.24 -17.79
CA ALA A 47 -48.91 -8.56 -16.57
C ALA A 47 -49.94 -8.65 -15.43
N VAL A 48 -49.45 -8.93 -14.23
CA VAL A 48 -50.22 -9.08 -12.99
C VAL A 48 -49.54 -8.28 -11.88
N GLN A 49 -50.35 -7.56 -11.12
CA GLN A 49 -49.91 -6.70 -10.03
C GLN A 49 -50.83 -6.86 -8.81
N SER A 50 -50.23 -6.85 -7.61
CA SER A 50 -50.96 -6.72 -6.36
C SER A 50 -50.31 -5.70 -5.43
N HIS A 51 -51.12 -4.80 -4.88
CA HIS A 51 -50.75 -3.93 -3.77
C HIS A 51 -51.06 -4.65 -2.47
N LEU A 52 -50.07 -4.76 -1.58
CA LEU A 52 -50.22 -5.35 -0.27
C LEU A 52 -49.71 -4.37 0.78
N ARG A 53 -50.56 -4.03 1.76
CA ARG A 53 -50.23 -3.11 2.85
C ARG A 53 -50.42 -3.79 4.18
N ILE A 54 -49.41 -3.69 5.03
CA ILE A 54 -49.37 -4.27 6.38
C ILE A 54 -49.17 -3.13 7.36
N SER A 55 -49.91 -3.12 8.47
CA SER A 55 -49.81 -2.08 9.48
C SER A 55 -50.24 -2.61 10.86
N ASP A 56 -49.61 -2.12 11.92
CA ASP A 56 -50.11 -2.28 13.30
C ASP A 56 -51.28 -1.33 13.61
N GLU A 57 -51.53 -0.33 12.76
CA GLU A 57 -52.69 0.56 12.80
C GLU A 57 -53.72 0.27 11.68
N PRO A 58 -55.01 0.61 11.87
CA PRO A 58 -56.06 0.40 10.86
C PRO A 58 -55.74 1.04 9.49
N LEU A 59 -55.82 0.22 8.42
CA LEU A 59 -55.61 0.67 7.04
C LEU A 59 -56.92 1.11 6.38
N HIS A 60 -56.96 2.35 5.89
CA HIS A 60 -58.14 2.93 5.23
C HIS A 60 -58.15 2.81 3.70
N SER A 61 -57.00 2.53 3.06
CA SER A 61 -56.86 2.36 1.62
C SER A 61 -56.00 1.14 1.29
N ASP A 62 -56.37 0.43 0.23
CA ASP A 62 -55.71 -0.75 -0.31
C ASP A 62 -54.62 -0.43 -1.35
N LEU A 63 -54.69 0.74 -2.00
CA LEU A 63 -53.67 1.19 -2.95
C LEU A 63 -52.46 1.84 -2.26
N ILE A 64 -51.30 1.67 -2.88
CA ILE A 64 -50.03 2.29 -2.46
C ILE A 64 -49.80 3.53 -3.34
N PRO A 65 -49.63 4.72 -2.74
CA PRO A 65 -49.33 5.94 -3.50
C PRO A 65 -47.96 5.87 -4.20
N SER A 66 -47.79 6.68 -5.24
CA SER A 66 -46.49 6.85 -5.90
C SER A 66 -45.40 7.27 -4.92
N GLY A 67 -44.20 6.69 -5.02
CA GLY A 67 -43.08 6.95 -4.12
C GLY A 67 -43.24 6.47 -2.67
N ARG A 68 -44.16 5.54 -2.38
CA ARG A 68 -44.47 5.07 -1.01
C ARG A 68 -44.33 3.56 -0.80
N ALA A 69 -43.98 2.78 -1.81
CA ALA A 69 -43.71 1.35 -1.66
C ALA A 69 -42.35 1.15 -0.97
N ASP A 70 -42.31 0.27 0.03
CA ASP A 70 -41.10 -0.08 0.79
C ASP A 70 -40.41 -1.30 0.17
N VAL A 71 -41.19 -2.20 -0.44
CA VAL A 71 -40.69 -3.41 -1.08
C VAL A 71 -41.40 -3.64 -2.41
N LEU A 72 -40.65 -4.05 -3.43
CA LEU A 72 -41.20 -4.58 -4.68
C LEU A 72 -40.71 -6.01 -4.87
N ILE A 73 -41.62 -6.97 -4.92
CA ILE A 73 -41.34 -8.39 -5.15
C ILE A 73 -41.81 -8.76 -6.55
N ALA A 74 -40.88 -9.09 -7.45
CA ALA A 74 -41.15 -9.38 -8.85
C ALA A 74 -40.79 -10.81 -9.24
N THR A 75 -41.79 -11.58 -9.67
CA THR A 75 -41.60 -12.95 -10.20
C THR A 75 -41.03 -12.97 -11.62
N GLU A 76 -40.90 -11.81 -12.24
CA GLU A 76 -40.39 -11.60 -13.60
C GLU A 76 -39.58 -10.27 -13.62
N PRO A 77 -38.33 -10.27 -14.14
CA PRO A 77 -37.45 -9.10 -14.06
C PRO A 77 -38.01 -7.82 -14.72
N LEU A 78 -38.57 -7.90 -15.92
CA LEU A 78 -39.07 -6.72 -16.65
C LEU A 78 -40.28 -6.09 -15.94
N GLU A 79 -41.13 -6.92 -15.34
CA GLU A 79 -42.27 -6.46 -14.55
C GLU A 79 -41.84 -5.68 -13.30
N SER A 80 -40.63 -5.91 -12.76
CA SER A 80 -40.11 -5.07 -11.67
C SER A 80 -39.95 -3.60 -12.09
N LEU A 81 -39.44 -3.36 -13.31
CA LEU A 81 -39.15 -2.03 -13.84
C LEU A 81 -40.41 -1.22 -14.16
N ARG A 82 -41.55 -1.87 -14.37
CA ARG A 82 -42.83 -1.20 -14.66
C ARG A 82 -43.37 -0.43 -13.46
N TYR A 83 -43.02 -0.86 -12.25
CA TYR A 83 -43.58 -0.33 -11.01
C TYR A 83 -42.57 0.42 -10.14
N VAL A 84 -41.36 0.68 -10.65
CA VAL A 84 -40.31 1.43 -9.91
C VAL A 84 -40.72 2.85 -9.52
N HIS A 85 -41.67 3.45 -10.23
CA HIS A 85 -42.22 4.77 -9.89
C HIS A 85 -42.98 4.78 -8.56
N LEU A 86 -43.44 3.62 -8.07
CA LEU A 86 -44.09 3.48 -6.78
C LEU A 86 -43.10 3.37 -5.61
N LEU A 87 -41.82 3.10 -5.88
CA LEU A 87 -40.78 2.87 -4.87
C LEU A 87 -40.42 4.14 -4.09
N GLY A 88 -40.35 4.03 -2.77
CA GLY A 88 -39.73 5.04 -1.92
C GLY A 88 -38.20 5.07 -2.06
N PRO A 89 -37.53 6.09 -1.49
CA PRO A 89 -36.08 6.28 -1.63
C PRO A 89 -35.24 5.11 -1.10
N GLU A 90 -35.71 4.47 -0.02
CA GLU A 90 -35.05 3.35 0.67
C GLU A 90 -35.67 1.99 0.31
N ALA A 91 -36.50 1.94 -0.74
CA ALA A 91 -37.23 0.74 -1.06
C ALA A 91 -36.33 -0.34 -1.67
N THR A 92 -36.62 -1.60 -1.36
CA THR A 92 -35.85 -2.74 -1.87
C THR A 92 -36.59 -3.47 -2.99
N ILE A 93 -35.88 -3.79 -4.08
CA ILE A 93 -36.40 -4.63 -5.16
C ILE A 93 -35.94 -6.08 -4.93
N VAL A 94 -36.87 -7.03 -4.86
CA VAL A 94 -36.60 -8.46 -4.81
C VAL A 94 -37.13 -9.09 -6.09
N ALA A 95 -36.25 -9.50 -7.00
CA ALA A 95 -36.62 -9.99 -8.32
C ALA A 95 -36.10 -11.41 -8.59
N SER A 96 -36.90 -12.18 -9.31
CA SER A 96 -36.41 -13.37 -9.99
C SER A 96 -35.50 -12.95 -11.15
N GLY A 97 -34.34 -13.59 -11.31
CA GLY A 97 -33.47 -13.44 -12.48
C GLY A 97 -33.98 -14.19 -13.72
N ASN A 98 -35.01 -15.03 -13.58
CA ASN A 98 -35.56 -15.82 -14.68
C ASN A 98 -36.65 -15.02 -15.44
N ALA A 99 -36.40 -14.71 -16.72
CA ALA A 99 -37.36 -14.03 -17.59
C ALA A 99 -38.43 -14.97 -18.15
N PHE A 100 -39.66 -14.48 -18.28
CA PHE A 100 -40.76 -15.19 -18.95
C PHE A 100 -40.94 -14.64 -20.37
N LEU A 101 -40.30 -15.27 -21.35
CA LEU A 101 -40.26 -14.79 -22.74
C LEU A 101 -41.59 -15.07 -23.48
N ASN A 102 -42.56 -14.17 -23.31
CA ASN A 102 -43.91 -14.24 -23.91
C ASN A 102 -44.22 -13.07 -24.88
N ILE A 103 -43.28 -12.16 -25.10
CA ILE A 103 -43.38 -11.02 -26.02
C ILE A 103 -42.22 -11.05 -27.03
N GLY A 104 -42.47 -10.59 -28.26
CA GLY A 104 -41.49 -10.63 -29.36
C GLY A 104 -40.34 -9.61 -29.25
N ASN A 105 -40.49 -8.60 -28.39
CA ASN A 105 -39.53 -7.50 -28.19
C ASN A 105 -38.97 -7.45 -26.76
N TYR A 106 -38.83 -8.61 -26.11
CA TYR A 106 -38.25 -8.69 -24.77
C TYR A 106 -36.75 -8.28 -24.83
N PRO A 107 -36.30 -7.27 -24.06
CA PRO A 107 -34.90 -6.84 -24.06
C PRO A 107 -33.96 -7.95 -23.57
N PRO A 108 -32.65 -7.93 -23.90
CA PRO A 108 -31.71 -8.88 -23.31
C PRO A 108 -31.84 -8.93 -21.78
N VAL A 109 -32.03 -10.12 -21.21
CA VAL A 109 -32.40 -10.31 -19.79
C VAL A 109 -31.39 -9.64 -18.86
N GLU A 110 -30.09 -9.75 -19.16
CA GLU A 110 -29.05 -9.12 -18.35
C GLU A 110 -29.14 -7.58 -18.38
N GLN A 111 -29.54 -6.94 -19.48
CA GLN A 111 -29.77 -5.48 -19.48
C GLN A 111 -30.94 -5.07 -18.58
N VAL A 112 -31.97 -5.92 -18.50
CA VAL A 112 -33.10 -5.70 -17.58
C VAL A 112 -32.61 -5.83 -16.14
N ILE A 113 -31.79 -6.85 -15.85
CA ILE A 113 -31.19 -7.06 -14.53
C ILE A 113 -30.25 -5.91 -14.17
N ASP A 114 -29.38 -5.45 -15.06
CA ASP A 114 -28.48 -4.30 -14.84
C ASP A 114 -29.27 -3.04 -14.47
N ARG A 115 -30.45 -2.87 -15.08
CA ARG A 115 -31.33 -1.76 -14.72
C ARG A 115 -31.95 -1.93 -13.33
N ILE A 116 -32.29 -3.15 -12.92
CA ILE A 116 -32.75 -3.44 -11.55
C ILE A 116 -31.63 -3.16 -10.55
N THR A 117 -30.41 -3.60 -10.86
CA THR A 117 -29.24 -3.49 -9.97
C THR A 117 -28.69 -2.07 -9.87
N SER A 118 -29.14 -1.15 -10.75
CA SER A 118 -28.90 0.30 -10.61
C SER A 118 -29.65 0.95 -9.43
N PHE A 119 -30.58 0.21 -8.80
CA PHE A 119 -31.20 0.61 -7.53
C PHE A 119 -30.32 0.12 -6.36
N PRO A 120 -30.10 0.95 -5.33
CA PRO A 120 -29.13 0.67 -4.26
C PRO A 120 -29.48 -0.58 -3.47
N HIS A 121 -30.78 -0.77 -3.21
CA HIS A 121 -31.30 -1.89 -2.45
C HIS A 121 -31.99 -2.86 -3.39
N HIS A 122 -31.31 -3.95 -3.73
CA HIS A 122 -31.86 -4.96 -4.60
C HIS A 122 -31.38 -6.37 -4.22
N ILE A 123 -32.21 -7.37 -4.52
CA ILE A 123 -31.93 -8.79 -4.36
C ILE A 123 -32.40 -9.48 -5.64
N VAL A 124 -31.49 -10.12 -6.36
CA VAL A 124 -31.82 -10.88 -7.58
C VAL A 124 -31.38 -12.32 -7.41
N VAL A 125 -32.33 -13.25 -7.49
CA VAL A 125 -32.06 -14.69 -7.28
C VAL A 125 -32.56 -15.52 -8.46
N ASN A 126 -31.88 -16.63 -8.76
CA ASN A 126 -32.33 -17.61 -9.74
C ASN A 126 -33.42 -18.51 -9.13
N ALA A 127 -34.63 -17.97 -9.05
CA ALA A 127 -35.75 -18.59 -8.35
C ALA A 127 -36.10 -19.98 -8.92
N GLU A 128 -35.97 -20.19 -10.24
CA GLU A 128 -36.24 -21.48 -10.86
C GLU A 128 -35.17 -22.53 -10.51
N HIS A 129 -33.89 -22.15 -10.51
CA HIS A 129 -32.79 -23.04 -10.14
C HIS A 129 -32.92 -23.50 -8.68
N LEU A 130 -33.10 -22.55 -7.76
CA LEU A 130 -33.27 -22.84 -6.33
C LEU A 130 -34.53 -23.67 -6.04
N ALA A 131 -35.63 -23.45 -6.77
CA ALA A 131 -36.85 -24.23 -6.61
C ALA A 131 -36.67 -25.69 -7.08
N LYS A 132 -35.91 -25.92 -8.17
CA LYS A 132 -35.52 -27.28 -8.59
C LYS A 132 -34.69 -27.96 -7.50
N SER A 133 -33.75 -27.24 -6.90
CA SER A 133 -32.94 -27.72 -5.77
C SER A 133 -33.77 -28.04 -4.51
N ALA A 134 -34.86 -27.29 -4.27
CA ALA A 134 -35.83 -27.55 -3.21
C ALA A 134 -36.75 -28.77 -3.49
N GLY A 135 -36.61 -29.42 -4.65
CA GLY A 135 -37.38 -30.60 -5.04
C GLY A 135 -38.63 -30.32 -5.87
N SER A 136 -38.90 -29.07 -6.25
CA SER A 136 -40.07 -28.71 -7.08
C SER A 136 -39.87 -27.40 -7.83
N ALA A 137 -39.74 -27.45 -9.16
CA ALA A 137 -39.69 -26.25 -10.01
C ALA A 137 -40.93 -25.34 -9.88
N ARG A 138 -42.06 -25.88 -9.36
CA ARG A 138 -43.29 -25.11 -9.12
C ARG A 138 -43.22 -24.21 -7.88
N ALA A 139 -42.16 -24.29 -7.07
CA ALA A 139 -41.97 -23.51 -5.85
C ALA A 139 -41.12 -22.23 -6.06
N SER A 140 -40.90 -21.79 -7.30
CA SER A 140 -40.09 -20.59 -7.61
C SER A 140 -40.62 -19.31 -6.96
N ASN A 141 -41.94 -19.18 -6.86
CA ASN A 141 -42.58 -18.09 -6.13
C ASN A 141 -42.31 -18.14 -4.61
N VAL A 142 -42.16 -19.32 -4.04
CA VAL A 142 -41.83 -19.50 -2.61
C VAL A 142 -40.35 -19.24 -2.34
N VAL A 143 -39.45 -19.57 -3.28
CA VAL A 143 -38.06 -19.10 -3.23
C VAL A 143 -38.02 -17.57 -3.17
N LEU A 144 -38.78 -16.90 -4.04
CA LEU A 144 -38.81 -15.44 -4.06
C LEU A 144 -39.39 -14.83 -2.78
N LEU A 145 -40.42 -15.46 -2.20
CA LEU A 145 -40.94 -15.11 -0.87
C LEU A 145 -39.86 -15.28 0.21
N GLY A 146 -39.07 -16.35 0.12
CA GLY A 146 -37.92 -16.60 1.00
C GLY A 146 -36.89 -15.50 0.89
N ALA A 147 -36.53 -15.10 -0.33
CA ALA A 147 -35.61 -14.00 -0.58
C ALA A 147 -36.15 -12.66 -0.01
N ALA A 148 -37.45 -12.40 -0.14
CA ALA A 148 -38.07 -11.22 0.45
C ALA A 148 -38.14 -11.27 1.99
N SER A 149 -38.16 -12.45 2.60
CA SER A 149 -38.27 -12.60 4.05
C SER A 149 -37.13 -11.94 4.84
N SER A 150 -35.99 -11.64 4.21
CA SER A 150 -34.88 -10.93 4.87
C SER A 150 -35.14 -9.44 5.09
N ILE A 151 -36.16 -8.88 4.43
CA ILE A 151 -36.52 -7.45 4.48
C ILE A 151 -38.00 -7.21 4.85
N LEU A 152 -38.81 -8.26 4.88
CA LEU A 152 -40.20 -8.18 5.33
C LEU A 152 -40.27 -7.96 6.83
N CYS A 153 -41.34 -7.31 7.27
CA CYS A 153 -41.60 -7.01 8.67
C CYS A 153 -42.20 -8.20 9.48
N LEU A 154 -41.98 -9.43 8.98
CA LEU A 154 -42.50 -10.70 9.49
C LEU A 154 -41.34 -11.64 9.77
N GLU A 155 -41.46 -12.53 10.76
CA GLU A 155 -40.42 -13.53 10.98
C GLU A 155 -40.58 -14.69 9.99
N LEU A 156 -39.49 -15.46 9.82
CA LEU A 156 -39.49 -16.60 8.91
C LEU A 156 -40.49 -17.67 9.34
N GLU A 157 -40.60 -17.92 10.64
CA GLU A 157 -41.49 -18.93 11.21
C GLU A 157 -42.97 -18.65 10.92
N ASP A 158 -43.39 -17.39 10.83
CA ASP A 158 -44.77 -17.04 10.47
C ASP A 158 -45.08 -17.40 9.02
N LEU A 159 -44.11 -17.20 8.13
CA LEU A 159 -44.23 -17.52 6.71
C LEU A 159 -44.22 -19.04 6.50
N GLU A 160 -43.43 -19.79 7.28
CA GLU A 160 -43.46 -21.26 7.30
C GLU A 160 -44.82 -21.79 7.72
N GLN A 161 -45.39 -21.25 8.80
CA GLN A 161 -46.71 -21.64 9.28
C GLN A 161 -47.79 -21.33 8.24
N ALA A 162 -47.77 -20.13 7.64
CA ALA A 162 -48.71 -19.76 6.59
C ALA A 162 -48.64 -20.70 5.37
N LEU A 163 -47.43 -21.10 4.95
CA LEU A 163 -47.25 -22.07 3.86
C LEU A 163 -47.76 -23.46 4.24
N ALA A 164 -47.50 -23.92 5.47
CA ALA A 164 -47.98 -25.21 5.95
C ALA A 164 -49.52 -25.29 5.95
N GLU A 165 -50.20 -24.23 6.40
CA GLU A 165 -51.66 -24.13 6.36
C GLU A 165 -52.20 -24.07 4.92
N MET A 166 -51.57 -23.27 4.05
CA MET A 166 -51.97 -23.11 2.65
C MET A 166 -51.85 -24.40 1.82
N PHE A 167 -50.84 -25.22 2.11
CA PHE A 167 -50.55 -26.45 1.36
C PHE A 167 -50.93 -27.73 2.10
N GLY A 168 -51.53 -27.64 3.29
CA GLY A 168 -51.94 -28.78 4.12
C GLY A 168 -52.72 -29.86 3.36
N ALA A 169 -53.67 -29.45 2.51
CA ALA A 169 -54.49 -30.35 1.71
C ALA A 169 -53.73 -31.08 0.58
N LYS A 170 -52.49 -30.69 0.28
CA LYS A 170 -51.67 -31.25 -0.80
C LYS A 170 -50.63 -32.28 -0.30
N GLY A 171 -50.55 -32.50 1.01
CA GLY A 171 -49.70 -33.54 1.63
C GLY A 171 -48.30 -33.07 2.04
N THR A 172 -47.69 -33.80 2.98
CA THR A 172 -46.47 -33.42 3.71
C THR A 172 -45.28 -33.13 2.79
N ARG A 173 -45.09 -33.92 1.73
CA ARG A 173 -43.98 -33.75 0.78
C ARG A 173 -44.02 -32.41 0.05
N ILE A 174 -45.22 -31.86 -0.22
CA ILE A 174 -45.37 -30.55 -0.86
C ILE A 174 -45.06 -29.44 0.14
N ILE A 175 -45.44 -29.61 1.41
CA ILE A 175 -45.12 -28.65 2.48
C ILE A 175 -43.60 -28.58 2.68
N GLU A 176 -42.95 -29.73 2.85
CA GLU A 176 -41.49 -29.82 3.02
C GLU A 176 -40.71 -29.16 1.87
N SER A 177 -41.13 -29.40 0.61
CA SER A 177 -40.49 -28.79 -0.55
C SER A 177 -40.67 -27.26 -0.60
N ASN A 178 -41.84 -26.73 -0.20
CA ASN A 178 -42.06 -25.27 -0.16
C ASN A 178 -41.34 -24.62 1.02
N VAL A 179 -41.30 -25.25 2.19
CA VAL A 179 -40.52 -24.76 3.34
C VAL A 179 -39.02 -24.74 2.99
N ARG A 180 -38.50 -25.82 2.38
CA ARG A 180 -37.11 -25.83 1.88
C ARG A 180 -36.85 -24.73 0.85
N ALA A 181 -37.78 -24.50 -0.08
CA ALA A 181 -37.69 -23.41 -1.06
C ALA A 181 -37.63 -22.02 -0.38
N LEU A 182 -38.42 -21.81 0.68
CA LEU A 182 -38.41 -20.59 1.48
C LEU A 182 -37.03 -20.36 2.13
N HIS A 183 -36.46 -21.38 2.76
CA HIS A 183 -35.12 -21.28 3.37
C HIS A 183 -34.02 -21.02 2.35
N LEU A 184 -33.99 -21.77 1.24
CA LEU A 184 -33.00 -21.57 0.18
C LEU A 184 -33.11 -20.17 -0.42
N GLY A 185 -34.32 -19.63 -0.58
CA GLY A 185 -34.54 -18.25 -1.00
C GLY A 185 -33.96 -17.23 -0.03
N ARG A 186 -34.19 -17.40 1.28
CA ARG A 186 -33.66 -16.51 2.32
C ARG A 186 -32.14 -16.56 2.37
N GLN A 187 -31.55 -17.74 2.29
CA GLN A 187 -30.10 -17.90 2.31
C GLN A 187 -29.45 -17.36 1.03
N ALA A 188 -30.05 -17.58 -0.14
CA ALA A 188 -29.61 -16.95 -1.38
C ALA A 188 -29.62 -15.42 -1.28
N ALA A 189 -30.67 -14.82 -0.69
CA ALA A 189 -30.74 -13.37 -0.50
C ALA A 189 -29.63 -12.86 0.44
N ARG A 190 -29.35 -13.55 1.55
CA ARG A 190 -28.26 -13.19 2.47
C ARG A 190 -26.89 -13.33 1.81
N ALA A 191 -26.65 -14.44 1.12
CA ALA A 191 -25.44 -14.67 0.33
C ALA A 191 -25.28 -13.59 -0.75
N TYR A 192 -26.37 -13.19 -1.39
CA TYR A 192 -26.38 -12.14 -2.40
C TYR A 192 -25.93 -10.79 -1.83
N LEU A 193 -26.57 -10.35 -0.74
CA LEU A 193 -26.21 -9.10 -0.08
C LEU A 193 -24.77 -9.10 0.41
N ARG A 194 -24.31 -10.20 1.02
CA ARG A 194 -22.92 -10.32 1.50
C ARG A 194 -21.90 -10.34 0.35
N GLY A 195 -22.24 -10.95 -0.77
CA GLY A 195 -21.41 -10.93 -1.98
C GLY A 195 -21.26 -9.51 -2.55
N LEU A 196 -22.35 -8.74 -2.59
CA LEU A 196 -22.32 -7.33 -2.98
C LEU A 196 -21.51 -6.47 -2.01
N GLU A 197 -21.67 -6.69 -0.70
CA GLU A 197 -20.88 -6.01 0.34
C GLU A 197 -19.38 -6.27 0.18
N ARG A 198 -19.02 -7.48 -0.25
CA ARG A 198 -17.64 -7.88 -0.57
C ARG A 198 -17.14 -7.38 -1.93
N GLY A 199 -17.94 -6.65 -2.69
CA GLY A 199 -17.54 -6.04 -3.96
C GLY A 199 -17.89 -6.81 -5.22
N GLY A 200 -18.58 -7.95 -5.10
CA GLY A 200 -19.08 -8.68 -6.27
C GLY A 200 -20.10 -7.87 -7.06
N THR A 201 -20.10 -8.02 -8.38
CA THR A 201 -21.21 -7.56 -9.21
C THR A 201 -22.44 -8.44 -8.99
N SER A 202 -23.65 -7.92 -9.25
CA SER A 202 -24.88 -8.74 -9.22
C SER A 202 -24.73 -10.03 -10.03
N ARG A 203 -24.04 -9.94 -11.17
CA ARG A 203 -23.82 -11.06 -12.08
C ARG A 203 -22.89 -12.12 -11.48
N GLU A 204 -21.73 -11.72 -10.94
CA GLU A 204 -20.80 -12.64 -10.27
C GLU A 204 -21.46 -13.32 -9.08
N VAL A 205 -22.13 -12.53 -8.25
CA VAL A 205 -22.72 -13.04 -7.01
C VAL A 205 -23.85 -14.02 -7.33
N ARG A 206 -24.69 -13.73 -8.33
CA ARG A 206 -25.68 -14.70 -8.84
C ARG A 206 -25.02 -15.96 -9.37
N HIS A 207 -23.97 -15.83 -10.18
CA HIS A 207 -23.27 -16.98 -10.75
C HIS A 207 -22.62 -17.85 -9.67
N TRP A 208 -22.03 -17.22 -8.66
CA TRP A 208 -21.47 -17.88 -7.49
C TRP A 208 -22.57 -18.62 -6.71
N ILE A 209 -23.69 -17.96 -6.39
CA ILE A 209 -24.82 -18.61 -5.70
C ILE A 209 -25.35 -19.80 -6.50
N ASP A 210 -25.47 -19.66 -7.82
CA ASP A 210 -25.91 -20.74 -8.73
C ASP A 210 -24.90 -21.90 -8.81
N SER A 211 -23.64 -21.68 -8.40
CA SER A 211 -22.61 -22.73 -8.32
C SER A 211 -22.61 -23.49 -6.98
N LEU A 212 -23.29 -22.96 -5.95
CA LEU A 212 -23.34 -23.59 -4.63
C LEU A 212 -24.31 -24.77 -4.63
N SER A 213 -23.92 -25.85 -3.94
CA SER A 213 -24.86 -26.92 -3.59
C SER A 213 -25.91 -26.42 -2.57
N PRO A 214 -27.11 -27.05 -2.53
CA PRO A 214 -28.14 -26.69 -1.55
C PRO A 214 -27.63 -26.75 -0.11
N GLU A 215 -26.78 -27.72 0.21
CA GLU A 215 -26.20 -27.91 1.54
C GLU A 215 -25.20 -26.79 1.89
N GLN A 216 -24.41 -26.31 0.92
CA GLN A 216 -23.51 -25.16 1.10
C GLN A 216 -24.29 -23.86 1.33
N LEU A 217 -25.42 -23.69 0.66
CA LEU A 217 -26.27 -22.52 0.83
C LEU A 217 -27.07 -22.56 2.14
N GLU A 218 -27.56 -23.72 2.55
CA GLU A 218 -28.26 -23.93 3.82
C GLU A 218 -27.33 -23.69 5.04
N SER A 219 -26.03 -23.97 4.88
CA SER A 219 -25.00 -23.77 5.92
C SER A 219 -24.25 -22.44 5.83
N PHE A 220 -24.67 -21.51 4.96
CA PHE A 220 -23.98 -20.23 4.71
C PHE A 220 -23.72 -19.40 5.98
N ASP A 221 -24.69 -19.35 6.91
CA ASP A 221 -24.58 -18.59 8.16
C ASP A 221 -23.75 -19.30 9.25
N GLN A 222 -23.26 -20.52 9.00
CA GLN A 222 -22.44 -21.27 9.96
C GLN A 222 -20.94 -20.91 9.85
N PRO A 223 -20.17 -21.03 10.94
CA PRO A 223 -18.71 -20.85 10.88
C PRO A 223 -18.08 -21.80 9.85
N GLY A 224 -17.36 -21.26 8.86
CA GLY A 224 -16.77 -22.04 7.77
C GLY A 224 -17.72 -22.33 6.59
N GLY A 225 -18.89 -21.68 6.54
CA GLY A 225 -19.80 -21.71 5.39
C GLY A 225 -19.18 -21.13 4.11
N ALA A 226 -19.86 -21.35 2.97
CA ALA A 226 -19.37 -20.90 1.68
C ALA A 226 -19.20 -19.37 1.64
N GLU A 227 -18.03 -18.91 1.20
CA GLU A 227 -17.72 -17.48 1.11
C GLU A 227 -17.59 -17.04 -0.34
N PHE A 228 -18.17 -15.87 -0.65
CA PHE A 228 -17.90 -15.20 -1.91
C PHE A 228 -16.47 -14.67 -1.88
N ALA A 229 -15.65 -15.16 -2.80
CA ALA A 229 -14.34 -14.64 -3.11
C ALA A 229 -14.42 -13.98 -4.48
N LEU A 230 -14.00 -12.72 -4.54
CA LEU A 230 -13.73 -12.07 -5.82
C LEU A 230 -12.58 -12.82 -6.49
N GLY A 231 -12.70 -13.15 -7.77
CA GLY A 231 -11.66 -13.90 -8.49
C GLY A 231 -10.32 -13.18 -8.46
N GLU A 232 -9.22 -13.93 -8.36
CA GLU A 232 -7.84 -13.41 -8.37
C GLU A 232 -7.46 -12.71 -9.70
N SER A 233 -8.30 -12.79 -10.75
CA SER A 233 -7.98 -12.36 -12.11
C SER A 233 -8.42 -10.93 -12.50
N GLU A 234 -8.97 -10.13 -11.58
CA GLU A 234 -9.65 -8.87 -11.94
C GLU A 234 -8.80 -7.59 -11.80
N ASP A 235 -7.56 -7.67 -11.31
CA ASP A 235 -6.62 -6.54 -11.43
C ASP A 235 -5.99 -6.43 -12.84
N HIS A 236 -6.52 -7.17 -13.80
CA HIS A 236 -6.05 -7.21 -15.18
C HIS A 236 -7.21 -6.96 -16.14
N LEU A 237 -6.96 -6.15 -17.16
CA LEU A 237 -7.92 -5.91 -18.23
C LEU A 237 -8.08 -7.17 -19.07
N SER A 238 -9.31 -7.48 -19.47
CA SER A 238 -9.57 -8.46 -20.52
C SER A 238 -8.94 -8.00 -21.85
N GLY A 239 -8.67 -8.93 -22.76
CA GLY A 239 -8.10 -8.60 -24.07
C GLY A 239 -8.95 -7.62 -24.88
N ALA A 240 -10.28 -7.65 -24.72
CA ALA A 240 -11.19 -6.73 -25.39
C ALA A 240 -11.14 -5.32 -24.79
N GLU A 241 -11.14 -5.21 -23.46
CA GLU A 241 -11.01 -3.92 -22.76
C GLU A 241 -9.67 -3.27 -23.06
N ALA A 242 -8.58 -4.05 -22.97
CA ALA A 242 -7.23 -3.57 -23.28
C ALA A 242 -7.15 -3.05 -24.72
N HIS A 243 -7.73 -3.77 -25.69
CA HIS A 243 -7.75 -3.32 -27.09
C HIS A 243 -8.56 -2.03 -27.27
N ALA A 244 -9.72 -1.90 -26.63
CA ALA A 244 -10.57 -0.72 -26.75
C ALA A 244 -9.89 0.53 -26.15
N VAL A 245 -9.27 0.40 -24.98
CA VAL A 245 -8.51 1.50 -24.36
C VAL A 245 -7.28 1.84 -25.23
N GLU A 246 -6.54 0.84 -25.70
CA GLU A 246 -5.37 1.06 -26.56
C GLU A 246 -5.71 1.81 -27.85
N ARG A 247 -6.83 1.46 -28.49
CA ARG A 247 -7.36 2.18 -29.67
C ARG A 247 -7.59 3.66 -29.36
N LEU A 248 -8.30 3.95 -28.27
CA LEU A 248 -8.57 5.34 -27.86
C LEU A 248 -7.27 6.12 -27.62
N LEU A 249 -6.28 5.52 -26.94
CA LEU A 249 -4.98 6.19 -26.73
C LEU A 249 -4.24 6.46 -28.05
N TRP A 250 -4.36 5.55 -29.02
CA TRP A 250 -3.81 5.75 -30.36
C TRP A 250 -4.50 6.87 -31.11
N ASP A 251 -5.84 6.94 -31.08
CA ASP A 251 -6.59 8.01 -31.73
C ASP A 251 -6.13 9.40 -31.21
N VAL A 252 -5.93 9.53 -29.89
CA VAL A 252 -5.40 10.75 -29.26
C VAL A 252 -3.97 11.07 -29.74
N TYR A 253 -3.12 10.05 -29.83
CA TYR A 253 -1.73 10.21 -30.26
C TYR A 253 -1.61 10.56 -31.75
N GLU A 254 -2.40 9.91 -32.61
CA GLU A 254 -2.47 10.18 -34.05
C GLU A 254 -3.06 11.57 -34.36
N ASP A 255 -3.95 12.07 -33.50
CA ASP A 255 -4.41 13.46 -33.48
C ASP A 255 -3.31 14.48 -33.12
N GLY A 256 -2.11 14.02 -32.77
CA GLY A 256 -1.00 14.86 -32.31
C GLY A 256 -1.20 15.42 -30.90
N ARG A 257 -2.13 14.87 -30.13
CA ARG A 257 -2.45 15.31 -28.77
C ARG A 257 -1.68 14.49 -27.74
N SER A 258 -1.35 15.14 -26.63
CA SER A 258 -0.88 14.47 -25.41
C SER A 258 -1.88 14.55 -24.27
N GLN A 259 -2.98 15.27 -24.42
CA GLN A 259 -4.02 15.41 -23.40
C GLN A 259 -5.29 14.67 -23.82
N LEU A 260 -5.87 13.95 -22.86
CA LEU A 260 -7.18 13.32 -22.97
C LEU A 260 -8.26 14.35 -22.62
N PHE A 261 -9.31 14.42 -23.43
CA PHE A 261 -10.52 15.18 -23.09
C PHE A 261 -11.36 14.43 -22.07
N GLU A 262 -12.21 15.17 -21.35
CA GLU A 262 -13.03 14.62 -20.26
C GLU A 262 -13.92 13.44 -20.71
N HIS A 263 -14.51 13.52 -21.91
CA HIS A 263 -15.33 12.43 -22.46
C HIS A 263 -14.50 11.18 -22.82
N GLU A 264 -13.24 11.34 -23.21
CA GLU A 264 -12.32 10.22 -23.47
C GLU A 264 -11.94 9.55 -22.13
N VAL A 265 -11.77 10.32 -21.06
CA VAL A 265 -11.59 9.78 -19.70
C VAL A 265 -12.82 9.02 -19.23
N TYR A 266 -14.03 9.54 -19.47
CA TYR A 266 -15.28 8.82 -19.19
C TYR A 266 -15.37 7.51 -19.96
N GLN A 267 -15.00 7.52 -21.24
CA GLN A 267 -14.95 6.29 -22.05
C GLN A 267 -13.97 5.28 -21.49
N ILE A 268 -12.75 5.68 -21.10
CA ILE A 268 -11.77 4.79 -20.49
C ILE A 268 -12.33 4.15 -19.21
N VAL A 269 -12.87 4.96 -18.28
CA VAL A 269 -13.40 4.48 -17.00
C VAL A 269 -14.61 3.55 -17.21
N GLN A 270 -15.46 3.86 -18.19
CA GLN A 270 -16.60 3.01 -18.54
C GLN A 270 -16.18 1.69 -19.17
N LEU A 271 -15.16 1.70 -20.06
CA LEU A 271 -14.67 0.51 -20.75
C LEU A 271 -14.11 -0.52 -19.77
N VAL A 272 -13.45 -0.08 -18.71
CA VAL A 272 -12.87 -0.97 -17.69
C VAL A 272 -13.89 -1.43 -16.63
N GLY A 273 -15.19 -1.16 -16.85
CA GLY A 273 -16.28 -1.69 -16.03
C GLY A 273 -16.33 -1.17 -14.59
N ALA A 274 -15.51 -0.18 -14.25
CA ALA A 274 -15.31 0.27 -12.87
C ALA A 274 -16.52 1.02 -12.33
N ILE A 275 -17.00 1.98 -13.13
CA ILE A 275 -17.93 3.03 -12.72
C ILE A 275 -18.74 3.46 -13.95
N SER A 276 -20.04 3.70 -13.78
CA SER A 276 -20.89 4.26 -14.84
C SER A 276 -20.76 5.79 -14.86
N PRO A 277 -20.21 6.41 -15.91
CA PRO A 277 -20.21 7.87 -16.02
C PRO A 277 -21.65 8.42 -16.10
N PRO A 278 -21.85 9.71 -15.76
CA PRO A 278 -23.11 10.39 -16.05
C PRO A 278 -23.41 10.32 -17.55
N HIS A 279 -24.70 10.33 -17.92
CA HIS A 279 -25.08 10.41 -19.33
C HIS A 279 -24.44 11.66 -19.93
N HIS A 280 -23.74 11.52 -21.05
CA HIS A 280 -23.00 12.61 -21.66
C HIS A 280 -22.98 12.51 -23.18
N VAL A 281 -22.87 13.67 -23.83
CA VAL A 281 -22.75 13.81 -25.28
C VAL A 281 -21.68 14.86 -25.55
N PHE A 282 -20.61 14.46 -26.26
CA PHE A 282 -19.64 15.41 -26.79
C PHE A 282 -20.15 15.97 -28.11
N LEU A 283 -20.09 17.29 -28.25
CA LEU A 283 -20.44 18.01 -29.47
C LEU A 283 -19.18 18.75 -29.93
N GLY A 284 -18.71 18.44 -31.14
CA GLY A 284 -17.71 19.26 -31.80
C GLY A 284 -18.24 20.68 -32.02
N VAL A 285 -17.35 21.60 -32.36
CA VAL A 285 -17.69 23.02 -32.59
C VAL A 285 -18.88 23.19 -33.54
N ASP A 286 -18.93 22.40 -34.60
CA ASP A 286 -19.92 22.53 -35.67
C ASP A 286 -21.14 21.59 -35.46
N ASP A 287 -21.17 20.85 -34.35
CA ASP A 287 -22.24 19.90 -34.05
C ASP A 287 -23.42 20.56 -33.32
N LEU A 288 -24.62 20.07 -33.58
CA LEU A 288 -25.84 20.51 -32.90
C LEU A 288 -26.44 19.37 -32.08
N ILE A 289 -26.85 19.67 -30.85
CA ILE A 289 -27.63 18.72 -30.05
C ILE A 289 -29.03 18.57 -30.63
N SER A 290 -29.48 17.32 -30.85
CA SER A 290 -30.85 17.05 -31.27
C SER A 290 -31.81 17.10 -30.07
N GLU A 291 -33.09 17.41 -30.31
CA GLU A 291 -34.12 17.37 -29.26
C GLU A 291 -34.20 15.98 -28.62
N ALA A 292 -34.18 14.92 -29.43
CA ALA A 292 -34.19 13.54 -28.94
C ALA A 292 -32.98 13.20 -28.05
N ALA A 293 -31.78 13.67 -28.42
CA ALA A 293 -30.58 13.48 -27.59
C ALA A 293 -30.68 14.23 -26.26
N LEU A 294 -31.24 15.45 -26.28
CA LEU A 294 -31.44 16.23 -25.05
C LEU A 294 -32.54 15.63 -24.16
N GLU A 295 -33.63 15.13 -24.73
CA GLU A 295 -34.72 14.48 -23.99
C GLU A 295 -34.27 13.22 -23.24
N ALA A 296 -33.26 12.52 -23.76
CA ALA A 296 -32.67 11.34 -23.12
C ALA A 296 -31.96 11.65 -21.79
N PHE A 297 -31.56 12.91 -21.54
CA PHE A 297 -30.97 13.29 -20.26
C PHE A 297 -32.01 13.30 -19.14
N PRO A 298 -31.69 12.73 -17.96
CA PRO A 298 -32.62 12.71 -16.83
C PRO A 298 -32.76 14.09 -16.18
N GLY A 299 -33.88 14.31 -15.47
CA GLY A 299 -34.15 15.55 -14.74
C GLY A 299 -34.45 16.76 -15.63
N GLU A 300 -34.50 17.94 -15.01
CA GLU A 300 -34.87 19.22 -15.66
C GLU A 300 -33.66 20.09 -16.02
N ARG A 301 -32.43 19.60 -15.80
CA ARG A 301 -31.19 20.36 -15.96
C ARG A 301 -30.10 19.54 -16.63
N VAL A 302 -29.21 20.21 -17.33
CA VAL A 302 -27.97 19.67 -17.89
C VAL A 302 -26.80 20.58 -17.53
N VAL A 303 -25.58 20.04 -17.59
CA VAL A 303 -24.33 20.78 -17.40
C VAL A 303 -23.60 20.85 -18.72
N LEU A 304 -23.22 22.05 -19.13
CA LEU A 304 -22.39 22.30 -20.29
C LEU A 304 -20.96 22.55 -19.82
N LYS A 305 -19.98 21.89 -20.47
CA LYS A 305 -18.57 22.05 -20.16
C LYS A 305 -17.77 22.29 -21.42
N ILE A 306 -16.94 23.32 -21.43
CA ILE A 306 -16.05 23.61 -22.55
C ILE A 306 -14.99 22.50 -22.66
N VAL A 307 -14.72 22.05 -23.89
CA VAL A 307 -13.65 21.11 -24.19
C VAL A 307 -12.56 21.84 -24.97
N SER A 308 -11.43 22.07 -24.31
CA SER A 308 -10.28 22.77 -24.85
C SER A 308 -8.99 22.33 -24.13
N PRO A 309 -7.88 22.09 -24.85
CA PRO A 309 -6.57 21.84 -24.22
C PRO A 309 -6.03 23.05 -23.44
N ASP A 310 -6.51 24.26 -23.74
CA ASP A 310 -6.05 25.51 -23.10
C ASP A 310 -6.82 25.85 -21.81
N VAL A 311 -7.96 25.19 -21.57
CA VAL A 311 -8.84 25.49 -20.44
C VAL A 311 -8.79 24.37 -19.40
N VAL A 312 -7.88 24.52 -18.43
CA VAL A 312 -7.67 23.54 -17.35
C VAL A 312 -8.65 23.75 -16.19
N HIS A 313 -8.70 24.96 -15.60
CA HIS A 313 -9.61 25.28 -14.49
C HIS A 313 -10.96 25.82 -15.01
N LYS A 314 -11.77 24.93 -15.59
CA LYS A 314 -13.03 25.27 -16.29
C LYS A 314 -13.96 26.15 -15.46
N SER A 315 -14.14 25.85 -14.17
CA SER A 315 -15.04 26.59 -13.29
C SER A 315 -14.65 28.07 -13.12
N ASP A 316 -13.35 28.37 -13.08
CA ASP A 316 -12.83 29.71 -12.81
C ASP A 316 -13.00 30.65 -14.01
N VAL A 317 -13.09 30.09 -15.21
CA VAL A 317 -13.20 30.84 -16.48
C VAL A 317 -14.60 30.79 -17.11
N GLN A 318 -15.62 30.40 -16.35
CA GLN A 318 -16.99 30.19 -16.87
C GLN A 318 -17.07 29.12 -17.98
N GLY A 319 -16.18 28.14 -17.92
CA GLY A 319 -16.15 26.94 -18.76
C GLY A 319 -17.10 25.84 -18.30
N VAL A 320 -17.86 26.06 -17.22
CA VAL A 320 -18.95 25.17 -16.74
C VAL A 320 -20.22 26.00 -16.58
N VAL A 321 -21.31 25.60 -17.23
CA VAL A 321 -22.62 26.27 -17.15
C VAL A 321 -23.71 25.27 -16.84
N PHE A 322 -24.59 25.61 -15.89
CA PHE A 322 -25.75 24.80 -15.56
C PHE A 322 -26.99 25.35 -16.26
N CYS A 323 -27.61 24.57 -17.13
CA CYS A 323 -28.74 25.00 -17.96
C CYS A 323 -30.03 24.23 -17.62
N ALA A 324 -31.17 24.88 -17.80
CA ALA A 324 -32.44 24.17 -17.87
C ALA A 324 -32.46 23.27 -19.12
N LYS A 325 -33.05 22.07 -19.01
CA LYS A 325 -33.17 21.10 -20.11
C LYS A 325 -34.20 21.57 -21.14
N ASN A 326 -33.83 22.59 -21.91
CA ASN A 326 -34.62 23.18 -22.97
C ASN A 326 -33.73 23.36 -24.20
N HIS A 327 -34.16 22.80 -25.34
CA HIS A 327 -33.35 22.75 -26.56
C HIS A 327 -32.82 24.11 -27.00
N ARG A 328 -33.68 25.14 -26.97
CA ARG A 328 -33.31 26.50 -27.35
C ARG A 328 -32.29 27.11 -26.38
N ILE A 329 -32.49 26.96 -25.07
CA ILE A 329 -31.57 27.50 -24.05
C ILE A 329 -30.22 26.82 -24.16
N VAL A 330 -30.20 25.49 -24.24
CA VAL A 330 -28.97 24.70 -24.33
C VAL A 330 -28.16 25.09 -25.56
N THR A 331 -28.80 25.19 -26.73
CA THR A 331 -28.13 25.59 -27.97
C THR A 331 -27.52 26.99 -27.85
N GLN A 332 -28.27 27.95 -27.32
CA GLN A 332 -27.78 29.33 -27.13
C GLN A 332 -26.59 29.41 -26.17
N GLU A 333 -26.60 28.63 -25.09
CA GLU A 333 -25.51 28.60 -24.12
C GLU A 333 -24.25 27.89 -24.66
N ILE A 334 -24.42 26.87 -25.52
CA ILE A 334 -23.30 26.25 -26.24
C ILE A 334 -22.59 27.27 -27.13
N ASP A 335 -23.34 27.98 -27.99
CA ASP A 335 -22.78 28.99 -28.90
C ASP A 335 -22.06 30.10 -28.12
N ALA A 336 -22.72 30.62 -27.08
CA ALA A 336 -22.15 31.67 -26.22
C ALA A 336 -20.87 31.21 -25.49
N MET A 337 -20.82 29.94 -25.07
CA MET A 337 -19.64 29.37 -24.41
C MET A 337 -18.47 29.21 -25.39
N ILE A 338 -18.71 28.73 -26.60
CA ILE A 338 -17.68 28.59 -27.65
C ILE A 338 -17.11 29.95 -28.03
N ASP A 339 -17.98 30.93 -28.32
CA ASP A 339 -17.57 32.27 -28.73
C ASP A 339 -16.74 32.98 -27.65
N ARG A 340 -17.16 32.86 -26.38
CA ARG A 340 -16.45 33.46 -25.24
C ARG A 340 -14.99 32.98 -25.14
N HIS A 341 -14.76 31.67 -25.27
CA HIS A 341 -13.41 31.11 -25.11
C HIS A 341 -12.55 31.31 -26.36
N ARG A 342 -13.13 31.25 -27.56
CA ARG A 342 -12.43 31.57 -28.81
C ARG A 342 -11.97 33.02 -28.87
N THR A 343 -12.80 33.96 -28.43
CA THR A 343 -12.43 35.38 -28.39
C THR A 343 -11.32 35.67 -27.38
N GLN A 344 -11.15 34.81 -26.37
CA GLN A 344 -10.02 34.83 -25.43
C GLN A 344 -8.77 34.12 -25.97
N GLY A 345 -8.82 33.55 -27.18
CA GLY A 345 -7.71 32.90 -27.85
C GLY A 345 -7.53 31.42 -27.54
N ALA A 346 -8.48 30.77 -26.87
CA ALA A 346 -8.41 29.33 -26.59
C ALA A 346 -8.75 28.48 -27.82
N ASP A 347 -8.03 27.36 -28.00
CA ASP A 347 -8.37 26.31 -28.95
C ASP A 347 -9.60 25.52 -28.46
N VAL A 348 -10.78 25.92 -28.90
CA VAL A 348 -12.04 25.25 -28.52
C VAL A 348 -12.32 24.09 -29.46
N ARG A 349 -12.39 22.88 -28.90
CA ARG A 349 -12.69 21.63 -29.62
C ARG A 349 -14.17 21.29 -29.64
N GLY A 350 -14.94 21.82 -28.69
CA GLY A 350 -16.37 21.58 -28.60
C GLY A 350 -16.93 21.83 -27.20
N VAL A 351 -18.14 21.33 -26.96
CA VAL A 351 -18.82 21.37 -25.66
C VAL A 351 -19.28 19.97 -25.29
N LEU A 352 -19.03 19.59 -24.04
CA LEU A 352 -19.53 18.37 -23.44
C LEU A 352 -20.83 18.67 -22.69
N VAL A 353 -21.93 18.06 -23.12
CA VAL A 353 -23.22 18.11 -22.43
C VAL A 353 -23.32 16.92 -21.49
N VAL A 354 -23.51 17.16 -20.20
CA VAL A 354 -23.47 16.14 -19.14
C VAL A 354 -24.75 16.19 -18.32
N GLU A 355 -25.22 15.03 -17.89
CA GLU A 355 -26.28 14.88 -16.88
C GLU A 355 -25.96 15.72 -15.63
N PHE A 356 -26.97 16.44 -15.14
CA PHE A 356 -26.86 17.11 -13.86
C PHE A 356 -27.03 16.10 -12.72
N VAL A 357 -25.94 15.83 -11.98
CA VAL A 357 -25.95 14.95 -10.82
C VAL A 357 -26.33 15.75 -9.57
N GLU A 358 -27.53 15.49 -9.03
CA GLU A 358 -27.99 16.11 -7.79
C GLU A 358 -27.12 15.71 -6.60
N ARG A 359 -26.62 16.70 -5.86
CA ARG A 359 -25.86 16.50 -4.63
C ARG A 359 -26.81 16.52 -3.45
N SER A 360 -26.69 15.53 -2.58
CA SER A 360 -27.58 15.39 -1.41
C SER A 360 -27.29 16.44 -0.32
N HIS A 361 -26.04 16.92 -0.22
CA HIS A 361 -25.58 17.91 0.74
C HIS A 361 -24.39 18.71 0.15
N GLN A 362 -23.91 19.72 0.88
CA GLN A 362 -22.67 20.45 0.56
C GLN A 362 -21.78 20.41 1.82
N GLY A 363 -20.72 19.60 1.80
CA GLY A 363 -19.79 19.47 2.93
C GLY A 363 -18.51 18.70 2.59
N LEU A 364 -17.54 18.74 3.51
CA LEU A 364 -16.32 17.93 3.44
C LEU A 364 -16.67 16.44 3.48
N GLY A 365 -15.95 15.60 2.72
CA GLY A 365 -16.19 14.14 2.71
C GLY A 365 -17.36 13.68 1.85
N GLU A 366 -17.76 14.48 0.86
CA GLU A 366 -18.82 14.16 -0.10
C GLU A 366 -18.29 13.93 -1.53
N GLU A 367 -16.98 14.12 -1.72
CA GLU A 367 -16.28 13.91 -2.96
C GLU A 367 -15.01 13.09 -2.70
N LEU A 368 -14.66 12.24 -3.65
CA LEU A 368 -13.44 11.43 -3.65
C LEU A 368 -12.63 11.77 -4.91
N PHE A 369 -11.31 11.73 -4.85
CA PHE A 369 -10.51 11.65 -6.07
C PHE A 369 -9.81 10.28 -6.14
N VAL A 370 -9.64 9.76 -7.35
CA VAL A 370 -8.79 8.60 -7.62
C VAL A 370 -8.00 8.89 -8.89
N GLY A 371 -6.69 8.63 -8.85
CA GLY A 371 -5.82 8.87 -9.99
C GLY A 371 -4.65 7.90 -10.06
N ILE A 372 -4.15 7.71 -11.27
CA ILE A 372 -2.92 6.99 -11.57
C ILE A 372 -1.94 7.90 -12.30
N ARG A 373 -0.66 7.75 -11.98
CA ARG A 373 0.43 8.51 -12.62
C ARG A 373 1.65 7.63 -12.80
N SER A 374 2.32 7.74 -13.95
CA SER A 374 3.62 7.12 -14.16
C SER A 374 4.71 8.05 -13.64
N THR A 375 5.55 7.53 -12.76
CA THR A 375 6.71 8.22 -12.20
C THR A 375 7.98 7.58 -12.71
N ARG A 376 9.05 8.37 -12.84
CA ARG A 376 10.33 7.90 -13.38
C ARG A 376 10.94 6.81 -12.49
N GLU A 377 10.94 7.00 -11.18
CA GLU A 377 11.65 6.16 -10.21
C GLU A 377 10.85 4.93 -9.77
N PHE A 378 9.54 5.08 -9.64
CA PHE A 378 8.66 4.05 -9.06
C PHE A 378 7.67 3.46 -10.06
N GLY A 379 7.69 3.93 -11.32
CA GLY A 379 6.72 3.52 -12.33
C GLY A 379 5.31 3.96 -11.95
N PRO A 380 4.29 3.13 -12.19
CA PRO A 380 2.89 3.53 -12.02
C PRO A 380 2.45 3.59 -10.56
N ILE A 381 1.88 4.71 -10.17
CA ILE A 381 1.40 5.02 -8.82
C ILE A 381 -0.10 5.23 -8.84
N ILE A 382 -0.82 4.61 -7.91
CA ILE A 382 -2.23 4.92 -7.63
C ILE A 382 -2.31 5.84 -6.40
N ALA A 383 -3.25 6.78 -6.44
CA ALA A 383 -3.58 7.67 -5.34
C ALA A 383 -5.11 7.81 -5.17
N ALA A 384 -5.58 7.87 -3.92
CA ALA A 384 -6.98 8.14 -3.60
C ALA A 384 -7.12 8.93 -2.30
N GLY A 385 -8.09 9.86 -2.24
CA GLY A 385 -8.30 10.73 -1.08
C GLY A 385 -9.56 11.59 -1.21
N LEU A 386 -9.74 12.54 -0.29
CA LEU A 386 -10.83 13.53 -0.38
C LEU A 386 -10.74 14.29 -1.70
N GLY A 387 -11.84 14.36 -2.45
CA GLY A 387 -11.95 15.06 -3.73
C GLY A 387 -12.55 16.46 -3.60
N GLY A 388 -12.59 17.19 -4.72
CA GLY A 388 -13.17 18.52 -4.80
C GLY A 388 -12.15 19.66 -4.77
N VAL A 389 -12.63 20.90 -4.79
CA VAL A 389 -11.79 22.11 -4.85
C VAL A 389 -10.91 22.31 -3.62
N ASP A 390 -11.31 21.78 -2.46
CA ASP A 390 -10.56 21.91 -1.21
C ASP A 390 -9.43 20.85 -1.05
N THR A 391 -9.35 19.88 -1.97
CA THR A 391 -8.39 18.76 -1.91
C THR A 391 -6.95 19.22 -1.78
N GLU A 392 -6.55 20.20 -2.61
CA GLU A 392 -5.17 20.71 -2.64
C GLU A 392 -4.80 21.42 -1.33
N TYR A 393 -5.75 22.16 -0.75
CA TYR A 393 -5.57 22.81 0.54
C TYR A 393 -5.48 21.79 1.67
N LEU A 394 -6.37 20.78 1.70
CA LEU A 394 -6.38 19.74 2.73
C LEU A 394 -5.12 18.88 2.66
N ALA A 395 -4.68 18.49 1.46
CA ALA A 395 -3.43 17.77 1.27
C ALA A 395 -2.20 18.54 1.79
N ARG A 396 -2.24 19.88 1.74
CA ARG A 396 -1.15 20.75 2.22
C ARG A 396 -1.15 20.92 3.75
N VAL A 397 -2.32 20.96 4.38
CA VAL A 397 -2.47 21.31 5.81
C VAL A 397 -2.59 20.08 6.70
N MET A 398 -3.10 18.96 6.18
CA MET A 398 -3.20 17.71 6.93
C MET A 398 -1.85 17.00 7.04
N GLN A 399 -1.73 16.14 8.05
CA GLN A 399 -0.56 15.28 8.19
C GLN A 399 -0.39 14.40 6.95
N LYS A 400 0.85 14.22 6.49
CA LYS A 400 1.17 13.41 5.31
C LYS A 400 0.66 11.97 5.46
N GLY A 401 -0.05 11.49 4.45
CA GLY A 401 -0.68 10.16 4.46
C GLY A 401 -2.01 10.08 5.22
N ALA A 402 -2.43 11.13 5.94
CA ALA A 402 -3.71 11.14 6.63
C ALA A 402 -4.89 11.43 5.68
N ALA A 403 -4.67 12.20 4.61
CA ALA A 403 -5.72 12.61 3.67
C ALA A 403 -5.76 11.78 2.37
N VAL A 404 -4.63 11.19 1.99
CA VAL A 404 -4.44 10.54 0.68
C VAL A 404 -3.63 9.27 0.86
N ALA A 405 -4.16 8.14 0.37
CA ALA A 405 -3.44 6.90 0.20
C ALA A 405 -2.67 6.93 -1.14
N LYS A 406 -1.41 6.48 -1.13
CA LYS A 406 -0.55 6.37 -2.33
C LYS A 406 0.18 5.03 -2.30
N ALA A 407 0.24 4.34 -3.43
CA ALA A 407 0.94 3.07 -3.55
C ALA A 407 1.45 2.81 -4.98
N VAL A 408 2.44 1.92 -5.11
CA VAL A 408 2.94 1.48 -6.42
C VAL A 408 2.01 0.43 -7.02
N ALA A 409 1.25 0.79 -8.06
CA ALA A 409 0.16 0.00 -8.62
C ALA A 409 0.58 -1.39 -9.18
N THR A 410 1.87 -1.60 -9.45
CA THR A 410 2.35 -2.90 -9.97
C THR A 410 2.47 -4.00 -8.92
N ASP A 411 2.51 -3.66 -7.64
CA ASP A 411 2.85 -4.61 -6.56
C ASP A 411 1.79 -4.66 -5.45
N LEU A 412 0.56 -4.27 -5.75
CA LEU A 412 -0.57 -4.43 -4.83
C LEU A 412 -1.89 -4.67 -5.56
N THR A 413 -2.81 -5.36 -4.91
CA THR A 413 -4.20 -5.55 -5.39
C THR A 413 -5.11 -4.38 -5.01
N GLY A 414 -6.31 -4.33 -5.60
CA GLY A 414 -7.34 -3.37 -5.20
C GLY A 414 -7.73 -3.45 -3.72
N GLU A 415 -7.73 -4.64 -3.13
CA GLU A 415 -7.99 -4.88 -1.70
C GLU A 415 -6.85 -4.36 -0.83
N GLU A 416 -5.61 -4.67 -1.18
CA GLU A 416 -4.45 -4.18 -0.44
C GLU A 416 -4.39 -2.64 -0.48
N PHE A 417 -4.80 -2.03 -1.61
CA PHE A 417 -4.92 -0.58 -1.68
C PHE A 417 -6.11 -0.06 -0.87
N PHE A 418 -7.22 -0.79 -0.85
CA PHE A 418 -8.38 -0.44 -0.03
C PHE A 418 -8.04 -0.48 1.46
N GLU A 419 -7.32 -1.49 1.95
CA GLU A 419 -6.82 -1.57 3.33
C GLU A 419 -5.96 -0.35 3.68
N LEU A 420 -5.06 0.06 2.77
CA LEU A 420 -4.29 1.29 2.94
C LEU A 420 -5.20 2.54 2.96
N PHE A 421 -6.22 2.59 2.11
CA PHE A 421 -7.16 3.69 2.08
C PHE A 421 -8.02 3.78 3.35
N GLN A 422 -8.34 2.64 3.99
CA GLN A 422 -9.11 2.60 5.23
C GLN A 422 -8.44 3.33 6.41
N THR A 423 -7.12 3.53 6.37
CA THR A 423 -6.38 4.27 7.40
C THR A 423 -6.45 5.79 7.21
N THR A 424 -7.12 6.27 6.16
CA THR A 424 -7.20 7.70 5.85
C THR A 424 -8.45 8.35 6.46
N ALA A 425 -8.36 9.64 6.77
CA ALA A 425 -9.51 10.45 7.16
C ALA A 425 -10.58 10.51 6.06
N ALA A 426 -10.19 10.35 4.79
CA ALA A 426 -11.11 10.27 3.67
C ALA A 426 -12.07 9.08 3.83
N TYR A 427 -11.55 7.90 4.16
CA TYR A 427 -12.38 6.72 4.40
C TYR A 427 -13.28 6.88 5.63
N GLU A 428 -12.76 7.44 6.74
CA GLU A 428 -13.58 7.67 7.94
C GLU A 428 -14.80 8.56 7.67
N MET A 429 -14.65 9.58 6.82
CA MET A 429 -15.76 10.45 6.42
C MET A 429 -16.76 9.73 5.52
N ILE A 430 -16.31 9.12 4.42
CA ILE A 430 -17.24 8.54 3.41
C ILE A 430 -17.91 7.24 3.89
N SER A 431 -17.31 6.54 4.86
CA SER A 431 -17.88 5.35 5.51
C SER A 431 -18.88 5.68 6.63
N GLY A 432 -18.99 6.95 7.04
CA GLY A 432 -19.85 7.39 8.14
C GLY A 432 -19.31 7.08 9.55
N LYS A 433 -18.03 6.70 9.68
CA LYS A 433 -17.37 6.51 10.99
C LYS A 433 -17.12 7.85 11.70
N ALA A 434 -16.89 8.91 10.92
CA ALA A 434 -16.75 10.27 11.45
C ALA A 434 -18.10 10.81 11.96
N ARG A 435 -18.08 11.43 13.14
CA ARG A 435 -19.29 12.02 13.76
C ARG A 435 -19.95 13.04 12.82
N GLY A 436 -21.21 12.82 12.46
CA GLY A 436 -21.99 13.70 11.61
C GLY A 436 -22.02 13.32 10.13
N HIS A 437 -21.24 12.31 9.72
CA HIS A 437 -21.25 11.78 8.36
C HIS A 437 -22.13 10.53 8.25
N LYS A 438 -22.75 10.35 7.10
CA LYS A 438 -23.46 9.11 6.73
C LYS A 438 -22.61 8.33 5.75
N ARG A 439 -22.81 7.01 5.66
CA ARG A 439 -22.17 6.20 4.63
C ARG A 439 -22.68 6.63 3.25
N VAL A 440 -21.77 7.16 2.41
CA VAL A 440 -22.09 7.67 1.07
C VAL A 440 -21.63 6.73 -0.05
N VAL A 441 -20.80 5.73 0.25
CA VAL A 441 -20.31 4.73 -0.72
C VAL A 441 -20.16 3.36 -0.05
N SER A 442 -20.36 2.29 -0.81
CA SER A 442 -20.06 0.94 -0.35
C SER A 442 -18.58 0.60 -0.48
N ASP A 443 -18.07 -0.28 0.37
CA ASP A 443 -16.66 -0.70 0.33
C ASP A 443 -16.36 -1.43 -0.99
N GLY A 444 -17.32 -2.22 -1.48
CA GLY A 444 -17.27 -2.89 -2.77
C GLY A 444 -17.11 -1.95 -3.98
N GLU A 445 -17.79 -0.79 -3.97
CA GLU A 445 -17.63 0.23 -5.02
C GLU A 445 -16.22 0.83 -5.03
N LEU A 446 -15.64 1.06 -3.84
CA LEU A 446 -14.26 1.56 -3.72
C LEU A 446 -13.25 0.54 -4.24
N VAL A 447 -13.40 -0.74 -3.85
CA VAL A 447 -12.53 -1.83 -4.33
C VAL A 447 -12.60 -1.96 -5.85
N ARG A 448 -13.80 -1.96 -6.45
CA ARG A 448 -13.97 -2.00 -7.91
C ARG A 448 -13.28 -0.84 -8.62
N CYS A 449 -13.43 0.38 -8.10
CA CYS A 449 -12.73 1.55 -8.61
C CYS A 449 -11.21 1.36 -8.56
N PHE A 450 -10.68 0.95 -7.41
CA PHE A 450 -9.24 0.78 -7.22
C PHE A 450 -8.66 -0.31 -8.13
N ARG A 451 -9.33 -1.46 -8.26
CA ARG A 451 -8.94 -2.54 -9.19
C ARG A 451 -8.82 -2.04 -10.62
N ALA A 452 -9.80 -1.29 -11.09
CA ALA A 452 -9.80 -0.79 -12.46
C ALA A 452 -8.65 0.21 -12.73
N PHE A 453 -8.42 1.15 -11.81
CA PHE A 453 -7.28 2.06 -11.91
C PHE A 453 -5.95 1.31 -11.83
N ILE A 454 -5.83 0.30 -10.97
CA ILE A 454 -4.64 -0.57 -10.90
C ILE A 454 -4.43 -1.34 -12.21
N ALA A 455 -5.49 -1.89 -12.80
CA ALA A 455 -5.44 -2.62 -14.07
C ALA A 455 -4.99 -1.72 -15.23
N LEU A 456 -5.53 -0.49 -15.30
CA LEU A 456 -5.09 0.55 -16.24
C LEU A 456 -3.61 0.89 -16.04
N ALA A 457 -3.21 1.13 -14.79
CA ALA A 457 -1.84 1.47 -14.43
C ALA A 457 -0.82 0.38 -14.81
N ARG A 458 -1.13 -0.89 -14.50
CA ARG A 458 -0.27 -2.04 -14.84
C ARG A 458 -0.10 -2.23 -16.34
N ARG A 459 -1.13 -1.88 -17.14
CA ARG A 459 -1.10 -2.10 -18.58
C ARG A 459 -0.57 -0.90 -19.37
N PHE A 460 -0.96 0.32 -19.01
CA PHE A 460 -0.76 1.52 -19.82
C PHE A 460 0.19 2.56 -19.21
N CYS A 461 0.50 2.48 -17.91
CA CYS A 461 1.44 3.39 -17.25
C CYS A 461 2.86 2.80 -17.10
N VAL A 462 3.17 1.76 -17.89
CA VAL A 462 4.48 1.08 -17.94
C VAL A 462 5.01 1.12 -19.36
N ALA A 463 6.33 1.06 -19.55
CA ALA A 463 6.92 1.06 -20.88
C ALA A 463 6.50 -0.19 -21.65
N ARG A 464 5.81 0.01 -22.78
CA ARG A 464 5.32 -1.06 -23.67
C ARG A 464 6.21 -1.34 -24.89
N GLY A 465 7.35 -0.66 -25.00
CA GLY A 465 8.28 -0.76 -26.14
C GLY A 465 8.42 0.56 -26.90
N GLU A 466 8.93 0.51 -28.13
CA GLU A 466 9.27 1.72 -28.92
C GLU A 466 8.06 2.44 -29.56
N VAL A 467 6.87 1.83 -29.59
CA VAL A 467 5.79 2.24 -30.51
C VAL A 467 4.41 2.31 -29.83
N GLY A 468 4.21 3.07 -28.76
CA GLY A 468 2.84 3.26 -28.24
C GLY A 468 2.67 4.44 -27.28
N PRO A 469 1.51 5.12 -27.28
CA PRO A 469 1.23 6.21 -26.35
C PRO A 469 0.92 5.68 -24.96
N ASP A 470 1.88 5.77 -24.05
CA ASP A 470 1.70 5.41 -22.64
C ASP A 470 0.91 6.49 -21.88
N VAL A 471 0.19 6.06 -20.85
CA VAL A 471 -0.54 6.95 -19.95
C VAL A 471 0.43 7.48 -18.91
N GLY A 472 0.73 8.77 -18.99
CA GLY A 472 1.51 9.47 -17.98
C GLY A 472 0.68 9.79 -16.73
N GLU A 473 -0.60 10.09 -16.92
CA GLU A 473 -1.52 10.48 -15.86
C GLU A 473 -2.96 10.22 -16.27
N LEU A 474 -3.80 9.74 -15.35
CA LEU A 474 -5.24 9.64 -15.49
C LEU A 474 -5.87 9.85 -14.11
N GLU A 475 -6.72 10.86 -13.98
CA GLU A 475 -7.35 11.26 -12.72
C GLU A 475 -8.84 11.52 -12.93
N VAL A 476 -9.65 11.11 -11.96
CA VAL A 476 -11.03 11.56 -11.81
C VAL A 476 -11.14 12.33 -10.51
N ASN A 477 -11.52 13.60 -10.62
CA ASN A 477 -11.63 14.50 -9.49
C ASN A 477 -12.68 15.61 -9.75
N PRO A 478 -13.87 15.57 -9.12
CA PRO A 478 -14.29 14.62 -8.10
C PRO A 478 -15.10 13.44 -8.65
N PHE A 479 -15.02 12.30 -7.98
CA PHE A 479 -16.13 11.36 -7.86
C PHE A 479 -17.15 11.92 -6.86
N SER A 480 -18.39 12.02 -7.29
CA SER A 480 -19.55 12.24 -6.42
C SER A 480 -20.24 10.92 -6.12
N PHE A 481 -21.12 10.92 -5.12
CA PHE A 481 -21.87 9.75 -4.72
C PHE A 481 -23.35 9.89 -5.10
N ARG A 482 -23.90 8.87 -5.78
CA ARG A 482 -25.34 8.76 -6.05
C ARG A 482 -25.80 7.38 -5.64
N ARG A 483 -26.65 7.31 -4.60
CA ARG A 483 -27.20 6.04 -4.09
C ARG A 483 -26.10 5.01 -3.77
N GLN A 484 -25.04 5.45 -3.08
CA GLN A 484 -23.87 4.64 -2.74
C GLN A 484 -22.98 4.17 -3.91
N CYS A 485 -23.23 4.63 -5.14
CA CYS A 485 -22.35 4.42 -6.28
C CYS A 485 -21.48 5.64 -6.55
N LEU A 486 -20.26 5.39 -7.06
CA LEU A 486 -19.37 6.44 -7.54
C LEU A 486 -19.89 7.00 -8.88
N VAL A 487 -19.80 8.31 -9.06
CA VAL A 487 -20.16 8.99 -10.31
C VAL A 487 -19.06 10.00 -10.64
N PRO A 488 -18.28 9.81 -11.72
CA PRO A 488 -17.22 10.74 -12.09
C PRO A 488 -17.86 12.06 -12.54
N LEU A 489 -17.50 13.17 -11.89
CA LEU A 489 -17.98 14.50 -12.26
C LEU A 489 -16.98 15.28 -13.09
N ASP A 490 -15.70 14.93 -13.10
CA ASP A 490 -14.69 15.49 -13.99
C ASP A 490 -13.55 14.49 -14.16
N GLY A 491 -12.85 14.56 -15.30
CA GLY A 491 -11.82 13.61 -15.68
C GLY A 491 -10.71 14.29 -16.46
N ARG A 492 -9.47 13.96 -16.09
CA ARG A 492 -8.26 14.47 -16.73
C ARG A 492 -7.32 13.32 -17.06
N GLY A 493 -6.67 13.38 -18.20
CA GLY A 493 -5.61 12.43 -18.53
C GLY A 493 -4.56 13.02 -19.45
N ARG A 494 -3.37 12.41 -19.44
CA ARG A 494 -2.23 12.83 -20.25
C ARG A 494 -1.40 11.61 -20.67
N LEU A 495 -1.01 11.61 -21.94
CA LEU A 495 -0.05 10.69 -22.51
C LEU A 495 1.38 11.16 -22.19
N ALA A 496 2.24 10.24 -21.79
CA ALA A 496 3.67 10.47 -21.62
C ALA A 496 4.43 9.16 -21.73
N SER A 497 5.59 9.16 -22.36
CA SER A 497 6.45 7.98 -22.44
C SER A 497 6.81 7.49 -21.04
N ALA A 498 6.50 6.23 -20.75
CA ALA A 498 6.90 5.62 -19.50
C ALA A 498 8.41 5.35 -19.50
N ALA A 499 9.02 5.39 -18.30
CA ALA A 499 10.45 5.13 -18.15
C ALA A 499 10.80 3.71 -18.62
N MET A 500 11.77 3.59 -19.52
CA MET A 500 12.21 2.31 -20.05
C MET A 500 13.00 1.53 -19.00
N ARG A 501 12.79 0.22 -18.94
CA ARG A 501 13.68 -0.67 -18.21
C ARG A 501 14.99 -0.82 -18.96
N LEU A 502 16.10 -0.52 -18.28
CA LEU A 502 17.44 -0.80 -18.81
C LEU A 502 17.67 -2.31 -18.91
N HIS A 503 18.63 -2.71 -19.75
CA HIS A 503 19.05 -4.10 -19.86
C HIS A 503 19.44 -4.68 -18.48
N PRO A 504 19.08 -5.94 -18.20
CA PRO A 504 19.43 -6.58 -16.94
C PRO A 504 20.96 -6.60 -16.75
N ARG A 505 21.41 -6.26 -15.55
CA ARG A 505 22.82 -6.32 -15.17
C ARG A 505 23.17 -7.73 -14.68
N PRO A 506 24.40 -8.23 -14.88
CA PRO A 506 24.86 -9.51 -14.32
C PRO A 506 25.12 -9.36 -12.81
N ILE A 507 24.05 -9.21 -12.02
CA ILE A 507 24.09 -8.91 -10.59
C ILE A 507 24.81 -9.99 -9.76
N GLU A 508 24.90 -11.22 -10.27
CA GLU A 508 25.69 -12.30 -9.68
C GLU A 508 27.18 -11.95 -9.56
N LYS A 509 27.69 -11.05 -10.41
CA LYS A 509 29.08 -10.56 -10.33
C LYS A 509 29.32 -9.61 -9.15
N VAL A 510 28.28 -9.13 -8.47
CA VAL A 510 28.44 -8.40 -7.20
C VAL A 510 29.12 -9.27 -6.14
N ALA A 511 29.01 -10.61 -6.21
CA ALA A 511 29.77 -11.51 -5.34
C ALA A 511 31.28 -11.33 -5.50
N ARG A 512 31.77 -11.07 -6.73
CA ARG A 512 33.19 -10.80 -7.03
C ARG A 512 33.65 -9.44 -6.53
N LEU A 513 32.72 -8.50 -6.43
CA LEU A 513 32.96 -7.21 -5.79
C LEU A 513 33.05 -7.37 -4.27
N LEU A 514 32.17 -8.14 -3.64
CA LEU A 514 32.15 -8.29 -2.17
C LEU A 514 33.26 -9.21 -1.63
N GLU A 515 33.58 -10.30 -2.32
CA GLU A 515 34.56 -11.31 -1.89
C GLU A 515 35.52 -11.68 -3.04
N PRO A 516 36.39 -10.74 -3.47
CA PRO A 516 37.33 -11.00 -4.55
C PRO A 516 38.44 -11.96 -4.11
N THR A 517 38.81 -12.88 -5.00
CA THR A 517 40.00 -13.73 -4.84
C THR A 517 41.23 -13.12 -5.51
N THR A 518 41.04 -12.25 -6.52
CA THR A 518 42.08 -11.49 -7.21
C THR A 518 41.71 -10.01 -7.27
N LEU A 519 42.65 -9.12 -6.93
CA LEU A 519 42.42 -7.68 -6.86
C LEU A 519 43.50 -6.91 -7.64
N ALA A 520 43.08 -5.89 -8.38
CA ALA A 520 43.99 -4.95 -9.02
C ALA A 520 43.69 -3.51 -8.61
N VAL A 521 44.72 -2.68 -8.45
CA VAL A 521 44.58 -1.23 -8.17
C VAL A 521 45.25 -0.41 -9.26
N LEU A 522 44.47 0.43 -9.93
CA LEU A 522 44.92 1.39 -10.93
C LEU A 522 44.95 2.80 -10.32
N GLY A 523 46.03 3.56 -10.57
CA GLY A 523 46.17 4.93 -10.06
C GLY A 523 47.04 5.07 -8.80
N VAL A 524 47.85 4.05 -8.47
CA VAL A 524 48.80 4.12 -7.36
C VAL A 524 50.03 4.98 -7.73
N SER A 525 50.41 5.92 -6.85
CA SER A 525 51.61 6.74 -7.02
C SER A 525 52.88 6.02 -6.53
N SER A 526 53.95 6.00 -7.34
CA SER A 526 55.25 5.47 -6.92
C SER A 526 56.05 6.44 -6.06
N LYS A 527 55.84 7.76 -6.22
CA LYS A 527 56.67 8.81 -5.60
C LYS A 527 56.14 9.38 -4.28
N GLY A 528 54.85 9.17 -3.96
CA GLY A 528 54.24 9.75 -2.77
C GLY A 528 52.90 9.11 -2.43
N SER A 529 52.24 9.63 -1.39
CA SER A 529 50.91 9.18 -1.00
C SER A 529 49.83 9.88 -1.84
N ASN A 530 48.94 9.10 -2.45
CA ASN A 530 47.70 9.55 -3.07
C ASN A 530 46.56 8.58 -2.68
N PHE A 531 45.32 8.84 -3.10
CA PHE A 531 44.18 7.96 -2.77
C PHE A 531 44.43 6.51 -3.18
N GLY A 532 44.95 6.25 -4.38
CA GLY A 532 45.31 4.89 -4.83
C GLY A 532 46.33 4.20 -3.90
N ARG A 533 47.33 4.92 -3.40
CA ARG A 533 48.31 4.36 -2.45
C ARG A 533 47.73 4.13 -1.06
N ILE A 534 46.79 4.97 -0.60
CA ILE A 534 46.06 4.73 0.66
C ILE A 534 45.20 3.47 0.53
N ILE A 535 44.48 3.32 -0.58
CA ILE A 535 43.68 2.11 -0.88
C ILE A 535 44.56 0.87 -0.86
N LEU A 536 45.69 0.88 -1.58
CA LEU A 536 46.61 -0.26 -1.61
C LEU A 536 47.05 -0.67 -0.19
N ARG A 537 47.39 0.30 0.66
CA ARG A 537 47.81 0.03 2.05
C ARG A 537 46.67 -0.48 2.92
N ASN A 538 45.45 0.03 2.73
CA ASN A 538 44.29 -0.44 3.47
C ASN A 538 43.91 -1.87 3.09
N VAL A 539 44.01 -2.23 1.81
CA VAL A 539 43.85 -3.62 1.32
C VAL A 539 44.90 -4.54 1.95
N LEU A 540 46.17 -4.13 1.96
CA LEU A 540 47.24 -4.89 2.62
C LEU A 540 47.01 -5.03 4.14
N ALA A 541 46.54 -3.97 4.80
CA ALA A 541 46.24 -3.97 6.23
C ALA A 541 45.05 -4.88 6.61
N CYS A 542 44.15 -5.19 5.66
CA CYS A 542 43.12 -6.21 5.85
C CYS A 542 43.64 -7.65 5.69
N GLY A 543 44.92 -7.84 5.32
CA GLY A 543 45.49 -9.16 5.08
C GLY A 543 45.12 -9.76 3.72
N PHE A 544 44.90 -8.95 2.69
CA PHE A 544 44.72 -9.46 1.33
C PHE A 544 46.04 -10.04 0.79
N GLU A 545 45.98 -11.22 0.18
CA GLU A 545 47.16 -11.96 -0.28
C GLU A 545 47.90 -11.21 -1.40
N THR A 546 49.18 -10.91 -1.16
CA THR A 546 50.01 -10.12 -2.09
C THR A 546 50.19 -10.78 -3.46
N ASP A 547 50.21 -12.12 -3.52
CA ASP A 547 50.32 -12.88 -4.76
C ASP A 547 49.08 -12.76 -5.66
N SER A 548 47.92 -12.49 -5.06
CA SER A 548 46.65 -12.24 -5.75
C SER A 548 46.35 -10.76 -5.96
N LEU A 549 47.27 -9.88 -5.60
CA LEU A 549 47.14 -8.43 -5.68
C LEU A 549 48.07 -7.86 -6.76
N ARG A 550 47.57 -6.96 -7.62
CA ARG A 550 48.39 -6.29 -8.65
C ARG A 550 48.19 -4.79 -8.64
N VAL A 551 49.25 -4.05 -9.00
CA VAL A 551 49.17 -2.61 -9.24
C VAL A 551 49.32 -2.34 -10.73
N ILE A 552 48.39 -1.61 -11.32
CA ILE A 552 48.45 -1.24 -12.74
C ILE A 552 49.25 0.07 -12.86
N LYS A 553 50.52 -0.05 -13.22
CA LYS A 553 51.46 1.07 -13.35
C LYS A 553 52.60 0.73 -14.31
N LYS A 554 52.63 1.41 -15.46
CA LYS A 554 53.73 1.29 -16.43
C LYS A 554 55.06 1.80 -15.86
N GLY A 555 56.13 1.02 -16.07
CA GLY A 555 57.51 1.39 -15.77
C GLY A 555 58.00 1.06 -14.36
N GLU A 556 57.14 0.57 -13.48
CA GLU A 556 57.49 0.14 -12.12
C GLU A 556 57.49 -1.39 -12.04
N ARG A 557 58.33 -1.97 -11.17
CA ARG A 557 58.32 -3.43 -10.93
C ARG A 557 57.41 -3.82 -9.77
N ALA A 558 57.42 -3.04 -8.70
CA ALA A 558 56.58 -3.25 -7.53
C ALA A 558 56.37 -1.93 -6.76
N ILE A 559 55.23 -1.79 -6.08
CA ILE A 559 54.92 -0.68 -5.17
C ILE A 559 54.40 -1.25 -3.86
N ASP A 560 54.95 -0.80 -2.73
CA ASP A 560 54.59 -1.26 -1.37
C ASP A 560 54.59 -2.81 -1.24
N GLY A 561 55.53 -3.47 -1.93
CA GLY A 561 55.68 -4.94 -1.94
C GLY A 561 54.82 -5.69 -2.95
N VAL A 562 53.95 -4.99 -3.70
CA VAL A 562 53.01 -5.59 -4.66
C VAL A 562 53.51 -5.44 -6.09
N ALA A 563 53.47 -6.52 -6.88
CA ALA A 563 53.92 -6.55 -8.26
C ALA A 563 53.10 -5.63 -9.19
N CYS A 564 53.79 -4.96 -10.12
CA CYS A 564 53.18 -4.07 -11.09
C CYS A 564 53.00 -4.72 -12.47
N VAL A 565 51.88 -4.41 -13.13
CA VAL A 565 51.65 -4.68 -14.56
C VAL A 565 51.41 -3.34 -15.29
N PRO A 566 51.76 -3.22 -16.58
CA PRO A 566 51.69 -1.94 -17.27
C PRO A 566 50.28 -1.53 -17.74
N SER A 567 49.35 -2.46 -17.94
CA SER A 567 47.99 -2.25 -18.45
C SER A 567 46.99 -3.27 -17.88
N ILE A 568 45.67 -3.05 -18.06
CA ILE A 568 44.62 -3.99 -17.60
C ILE A 568 44.69 -5.27 -18.45
N SER A 569 44.92 -5.12 -19.75
CA SER A 569 45.03 -6.23 -20.69
C SER A 569 46.16 -7.20 -20.36
N GLU A 570 47.21 -6.72 -19.68
CA GLU A 570 48.39 -7.51 -19.26
C GLU A 570 48.25 -8.13 -17.86
N LEU A 571 47.06 -8.10 -17.26
CA LEU A 571 46.80 -8.84 -16.03
C LEU A 571 47.02 -10.36 -16.24
N PRO A 572 47.82 -11.03 -15.38
CA PRO A 572 48.19 -12.44 -15.56
C PRO A 572 46.96 -13.35 -15.47
N THR A 573 46.05 -13.02 -14.57
CA THR A 573 44.73 -13.64 -14.40
C THR A 573 43.67 -12.54 -14.42
N PRO A 574 42.43 -12.85 -14.82
CA PRO A 574 41.32 -11.90 -14.64
C PRO A 574 41.23 -11.42 -13.18
N ALA A 575 40.97 -10.13 -13.00
CA ALA A 575 40.70 -9.53 -11.71
C ALA A 575 39.22 -9.73 -11.36
N ASP A 576 38.95 -10.36 -10.22
CA ASP A 576 37.61 -10.36 -9.62
C ASP A 576 37.19 -8.91 -9.33
N LEU A 577 38.11 -8.11 -8.80
CA LEU A 577 37.91 -6.69 -8.49
C LEU A 577 39.05 -5.81 -9.02
N LEU A 578 38.70 -4.79 -9.80
CA LEU A 578 39.58 -3.68 -10.17
C LEU A 578 39.17 -2.39 -9.45
N VAL A 579 40.08 -1.77 -8.71
CA VAL A 579 39.86 -0.45 -8.09
C VAL A 579 40.52 0.64 -8.94
N ILE A 580 39.71 1.58 -9.44
CA ILE A 580 40.13 2.65 -10.35
C ILE A 580 40.22 3.96 -9.56
N ALA A 581 41.45 4.40 -9.30
CA ALA A 581 41.79 5.67 -8.62
C ALA A 581 42.59 6.62 -9.55
N ALA A 582 42.20 6.68 -10.83
CA ALA A 582 42.73 7.62 -11.83
C ALA A 582 41.86 8.89 -11.93
N GLY A 583 42.33 9.91 -12.67
CA GLY A 583 41.55 11.13 -12.90
C GLY A 583 40.33 10.88 -13.79
N ALA A 584 39.25 11.67 -13.59
CA ALA A 584 37.97 11.50 -14.27
C ALA A 584 38.05 11.50 -15.81
N GLU A 585 38.92 12.33 -16.38
CA GLU A 585 39.14 12.44 -17.83
C GLU A 585 39.59 11.13 -18.48
N GLN A 586 40.19 10.20 -17.72
CA GLN A 586 40.68 8.92 -18.22
C GLN A 586 39.64 7.81 -18.10
N LEU A 587 38.50 8.05 -17.43
CA LEU A 587 37.51 7.01 -17.16
C LEU A 587 36.94 6.35 -18.42
N PRO A 588 36.55 7.08 -19.49
CA PRO A 588 35.99 6.45 -20.68
C PRO A 588 36.95 5.40 -21.28
N ALA A 589 38.22 5.77 -21.46
CA ALA A 589 39.25 4.88 -22.01
C ALA A 589 39.54 3.68 -21.09
N ILE A 590 39.54 3.88 -19.77
CA ILE A 590 39.75 2.79 -18.80
C ILE A 590 38.57 1.81 -18.83
N VAL A 591 37.34 2.31 -18.87
CA VAL A 591 36.12 1.48 -18.93
C VAL A 591 36.07 0.71 -20.25
N ASP A 592 36.43 1.35 -21.36
CA ASP A 592 36.61 0.65 -22.65
C ASP A 592 37.63 -0.49 -22.52
N GLU A 593 38.81 -0.26 -21.94
CA GLU A 593 39.82 -1.32 -21.76
C GLU A 593 39.29 -2.45 -20.84
N CYS A 594 38.53 -2.13 -19.79
CA CYS A 594 37.90 -3.14 -18.93
C CYS A 594 36.95 -4.05 -19.72
N VAL A 595 36.11 -3.46 -20.57
CA VAL A 595 35.12 -4.16 -21.39
C VAL A 595 35.80 -4.98 -22.48
N ASP A 596 36.77 -4.40 -23.18
CA ASP A 596 37.39 -4.99 -24.37
C ASP A 596 38.37 -6.11 -23.99
N SER A 597 39.15 -5.94 -22.91
CA SER A 597 40.12 -6.96 -22.46
C SER A 597 39.47 -8.25 -21.95
N GLY A 598 38.25 -8.17 -21.40
CA GLY A 598 37.60 -9.28 -20.71
C GLY A 598 38.36 -9.76 -19.46
N LYS A 599 39.27 -8.95 -18.93
CA LYS A 599 40.13 -9.28 -17.77
C LYS A 599 39.56 -8.80 -16.43
N VAL A 600 38.36 -8.23 -16.41
CA VAL A 600 37.75 -7.63 -15.22
C VAL A 600 36.33 -8.18 -15.04
N HIS A 601 36.02 -8.67 -13.85
CA HIS A 601 34.66 -9.10 -13.50
C HIS A 601 33.84 -7.99 -12.81
N SER A 602 34.48 -7.25 -11.90
CA SER A 602 33.88 -6.09 -11.25
C SER A 602 34.90 -4.96 -11.10
N ALA A 603 34.42 -3.72 -11.07
CA ALA A 603 35.26 -2.56 -10.88
C ALA A 603 34.63 -1.51 -9.96
N ILE A 604 35.47 -0.85 -9.16
CA ILE A 604 35.09 0.30 -8.32
C ILE A 604 35.71 1.55 -8.93
N ILE A 605 34.87 2.50 -9.33
CA ILE A 605 35.28 3.80 -9.88
C ILE A 605 35.24 4.82 -8.76
N ILE A 606 36.41 5.13 -8.21
CA ILE A 606 36.59 6.09 -7.10
C ILE A 606 36.38 7.56 -7.50
N PRO A 607 37.00 8.09 -8.57
CA PRO A 607 36.98 9.52 -8.84
C PRO A 607 35.57 10.05 -9.10
N GLY A 608 35.26 11.24 -8.58
CA GLY A 608 34.16 12.08 -9.06
C GLY A 608 34.61 13.03 -10.17
N GLY A 609 33.71 13.89 -10.63
CA GLY A 609 33.93 14.74 -11.82
C GLY A 609 33.46 14.07 -13.11
N ALA A 610 32.42 13.25 -13.00
CA ALA A 610 31.73 12.55 -14.08
C ALA A 610 30.21 12.65 -13.84
N GLY A 611 29.65 13.82 -14.16
CA GLY A 611 28.22 14.12 -14.16
C GLY A 611 27.70 14.99 -13.00
N GLU A 612 28.52 15.30 -11.99
CA GLU A 612 28.10 16.07 -10.81
C GLU A 612 28.30 17.58 -10.97
N THR A 613 29.27 17.96 -11.81
CA THR A 613 29.61 19.37 -12.08
C THR A 613 29.30 19.73 -13.52
N GLU A 614 28.92 20.99 -13.74
CA GLU A 614 28.69 21.54 -15.08
C GLU A 614 29.91 21.28 -16.00
N GLY A 615 29.68 20.64 -17.14
CA GLY A 615 30.71 20.28 -18.12
C GLY A 615 31.31 18.87 -17.96
N SER A 616 30.90 18.10 -16.94
CA SER A 616 31.33 16.71 -16.74
C SER A 616 30.33 15.65 -17.21
N GLU A 617 29.17 16.07 -17.74
CA GLU A 617 28.07 15.20 -18.17
C GLU A 617 28.52 14.25 -19.30
N GLN A 618 29.30 14.75 -20.26
CA GLN A 618 29.80 13.98 -21.39
C GLN A 618 30.68 12.79 -20.96
N ILE A 619 31.45 12.94 -19.88
CA ILE A 619 32.29 11.84 -19.34
C ILE A 619 31.40 10.72 -18.83
N LEU A 620 30.34 11.06 -18.08
CA LEU A 620 29.40 10.07 -17.56
C LEU A 620 28.62 9.37 -18.67
N GLU A 621 28.18 10.12 -19.68
CA GLU A 621 27.50 9.58 -20.86
C GLU A 621 28.38 8.59 -21.62
N GLN A 622 29.66 8.93 -21.85
CA GLN A 622 30.61 8.02 -22.50
C GLN A 622 30.86 6.76 -21.67
N VAL A 623 31.03 6.90 -20.35
CA VAL A 623 31.16 5.75 -19.44
C VAL A 623 29.92 4.84 -19.51
N ARG A 624 28.72 5.41 -19.46
CA ARG A 624 27.45 4.65 -19.60
C ARG A 624 27.36 3.95 -20.96
N ALA A 625 27.78 4.60 -22.04
CA ALA A 625 27.81 4.00 -23.38
C ALA A 625 28.78 2.82 -23.47
N SER A 626 29.98 2.92 -22.89
CA SER A 626 30.94 1.81 -22.83
C SER A 626 30.41 0.64 -21.99
N ILE A 627 29.74 0.91 -20.87
CA ILE A 627 29.08 -0.11 -20.05
C ILE A 627 27.99 -0.82 -20.85
N ALA A 628 27.14 -0.06 -21.55
CA ALA A 628 26.06 -0.61 -22.37
C ALA A 628 26.61 -1.52 -23.47
N ARG A 629 27.69 -1.13 -24.16
CA ARG A 629 28.41 -1.99 -25.11
C ARG A 629 28.90 -3.28 -24.46
N GLY A 630 29.42 -3.19 -23.23
CA GLY A 630 29.86 -4.35 -22.47
C GLY A 630 28.76 -5.36 -22.16
N ARG A 631 27.49 -4.93 -22.10
CA ARG A 631 26.33 -5.81 -21.87
C ARG A 631 26.04 -6.76 -23.03
N GLU A 632 26.54 -6.46 -24.24
CA GLU A 632 26.38 -7.31 -25.42
C GLU A 632 27.26 -8.58 -25.37
N ARG A 633 28.21 -8.65 -24.42
CA ARG A 633 29.07 -9.82 -24.24
C ARG A 633 28.25 -11.01 -23.73
N ALA A 634 28.70 -12.23 -24.07
CA ALA A 634 27.99 -13.46 -23.69
C ALA A 634 27.87 -13.66 -22.16
N ASP A 635 28.77 -13.07 -21.39
CA ASP A 635 28.77 -13.08 -19.91
C ASP A 635 28.17 -11.80 -19.30
N GLY A 636 27.58 -10.92 -20.12
CA GLY A 636 27.04 -9.62 -19.70
C GLY A 636 28.10 -8.55 -19.37
N GLY A 637 29.40 -8.84 -19.52
CA GLY A 637 30.49 -7.89 -19.24
C GLY A 637 30.70 -7.56 -17.75
N PRO A 638 31.67 -6.70 -17.40
CA PRO A 638 31.95 -6.31 -16.02
C PRO A 638 30.81 -5.50 -15.37
N VAL A 639 30.72 -5.54 -14.05
CA VAL A 639 29.86 -4.62 -13.26
C VAL A 639 30.69 -3.49 -12.65
N PHE A 640 30.12 -2.29 -12.57
CA PHE A 640 30.80 -1.09 -12.07
C PHE A 640 30.06 -0.48 -10.88
N LEU A 641 30.78 -0.21 -9.79
CA LEU A 641 30.35 0.60 -8.65
C LEU A 641 30.91 2.02 -8.80
N GLY A 642 30.11 3.05 -8.56
CA GLY A 642 30.49 4.45 -8.79
C GLY A 642 29.94 5.03 -10.09
N PRO A 643 30.58 6.07 -10.67
CA PRO A 643 31.74 6.82 -10.16
C PRO A 643 31.44 7.59 -8.86
N ASN A 644 32.43 8.33 -8.36
CA ASN A 644 32.30 9.19 -7.18
C ASN A 644 31.89 8.45 -5.91
N CYS A 645 32.67 7.46 -5.52
CA CYS A 645 32.39 6.65 -4.34
C CYS A 645 33.63 6.45 -3.48
N LEU A 646 33.43 6.11 -2.20
CA LEU A 646 34.50 5.57 -1.36
C LEU A 646 34.81 4.09 -1.69
N GLY A 647 33.92 3.43 -2.44
CA GLY A 647 33.99 2.01 -2.74
C GLY A 647 33.44 1.14 -1.62
N VAL A 648 34.18 0.10 -1.23
CA VAL A 648 33.69 -0.96 -0.36
C VAL A 648 34.67 -1.24 0.78
N LEU A 649 34.10 -1.44 1.96
CA LEU A 649 34.75 -2.13 3.05
C LEU A 649 34.07 -3.50 3.20
N SER A 650 34.82 -4.58 3.01
CA SER A 650 34.31 -5.96 3.08
C SER A 650 35.17 -6.77 4.04
N ARG A 651 34.58 -7.15 5.18
CA ARG A 651 35.18 -8.10 6.12
C ARG A 651 35.34 -9.51 5.51
N PRO A 652 34.31 -10.12 4.90
CA PRO A 652 34.47 -11.44 4.30
C PRO A 652 35.46 -11.42 3.12
N GLY A 653 35.48 -10.34 2.34
CA GLY A 653 36.43 -10.16 1.25
C GLY A 653 37.84 -9.75 1.68
N ARG A 654 38.07 -9.46 2.97
CA ARG A 654 39.34 -9.00 3.53
C ARG A 654 39.97 -7.81 2.78
N TYR A 655 39.17 -6.80 2.46
CA TYR A 655 39.69 -5.60 1.81
C TYR A 655 38.90 -4.33 2.20
N ASP A 656 39.55 -3.18 2.01
CA ASP A 656 39.03 -1.85 2.33
C ASP A 656 39.53 -0.83 1.31
N THR A 657 38.62 -0.28 0.50
CA THR A 657 38.94 0.78 -0.47
C THR A 657 38.64 2.17 0.04
N PHE A 658 38.19 2.35 1.29
CA PHE A 658 37.96 3.69 1.81
C PHE A 658 39.32 4.36 1.94
N PHE A 659 39.56 5.41 1.16
CA PHE A 659 40.84 6.14 1.12
C PHE A 659 41.05 7.04 2.35
N ILE A 660 40.71 6.51 3.53
CA ILE A 660 40.86 7.12 4.85
C ILE A 660 41.91 6.31 5.63
N PRO A 661 42.93 6.96 6.21
CA PRO A 661 43.91 6.27 7.04
C PRO A 661 43.35 5.95 8.44
N ASP A 662 43.88 4.90 9.09
CA ASP A 662 43.36 4.39 10.37
C ASP A 662 43.51 5.41 11.52
N ASN A 663 44.43 6.38 11.43
CA ASN A 663 44.53 7.48 12.41
C ASN A 663 43.41 8.52 12.31
N LYS A 664 42.55 8.44 11.29
CA LYS A 664 41.37 9.30 11.11
C LYS A 664 40.06 8.58 11.37
N LEU A 665 40.03 7.26 11.19
CA LEU A 665 38.88 6.42 11.43
C LEU A 665 39.40 5.05 11.85
N ASP A 666 39.20 4.67 13.11
CA ASP A 666 39.41 3.29 13.53
C ASP A 666 38.30 2.43 12.91
N LYS A 667 38.69 1.56 11.98
CA LYS A 667 37.78 0.67 11.25
C LYS A 667 37.56 -0.64 11.98
N ARG A 668 38.27 -0.86 13.09
CA ARG A 668 38.24 -2.07 13.92
C ARG A 668 38.32 -3.32 13.05
N ARG A 669 39.39 -3.40 12.25
CA ARG A 669 39.61 -4.42 11.21
C ARG A 669 39.51 -5.85 11.75
N ASP A 670 40.00 -6.03 12.98
CA ASP A 670 40.02 -7.32 13.68
C ASP A 670 38.70 -7.67 14.39
N ALA A 671 37.75 -6.72 14.48
CA ALA A 671 36.45 -6.98 15.10
C ALA A 671 35.55 -7.79 14.15
N PRO A 672 34.84 -8.82 14.67
CA PRO A 672 33.92 -9.61 13.86
C PRO A 672 32.78 -8.73 13.35
N GLY A 673 32.31 -9.01 12.13
CA GLY A 673 31.13 -8.34 11.57
C GLY A 673 29.88 -8.67 12.39
N ARG A 674 29.03 -7.68 12.64
CA ARG A 674 27.79 -7.83 13.42
C ARG A 674 26.55 -8.07 12.55
N GLY A 675 26.72 -8.63 11.36
CA GLY A 675 25.64 -8.90 10.41
C GLY A 675 24.86 -7.68 9.93
N VAL A 676 25.50 -6.52 9.98
CA VAL A 676 24.98 -5.25 9.46
C VAL A 676 25.61 -4.95 8.10
N ALA A 677 24.78 -4.60 7.13
CA ALA A 677 25.20 -3.98 5.88
C ALA A 677 24.91 -2.48 5.91
N MET A 678 25.87 -1.65 5.50
CA MET A 678 25.63 -0.23 5.24
C MET A 678 25.71 0.05 3.75
N LEU A 679 24.61 0.52 3.15
CA LEU A 679 24.54 0.89 1.73
C LEU A 679 24.23 2.38 1.63
N SER A 680 25.08 3.16 0.98
CA SER A 680 24.88 4.61 0.89
C SER A 680 25.37 5.20 -0.41
N GLN A 681 24.57 6.07 -1.01
CA GLN A 681 25.06 6.93 -2.10
C GLN A 681 26.15 7.89 -1.62
N SER A 682 26.08 8.36 -0.37
CA SER A 682 27.08 9.27 0.22
C SER A 682 28.15 8.52 1.02
N GLY A 683 29.38 8.53 0.53
CA GLY A 683 30.51 7.96 1.27
C GLY A 683 30.76 8.65 2.61
N ALA A 684 30.63 9.99 2.66
CA ALA A 684 30.77 10.78 3.89
C ALA A 684 29.75 10.37 4.96
N PHE A 685 28.53 10.01 4.54
CA PHE A 685 27.52 9.49 5.45
C PHE A 685 28.00 8.21 6.14
N ILE A 686 28.47 7.20 5.40
CA ILE A 686 28.96 5.93 5.97
C ILE A 686 30.04 6.17 7.04
N VAL A 687 31.10 6.89 6.68
CA VAL A 687 32.27 7.04 7.57
C VAL A 687 31.94 7.88 8.80
N SER A 688 31.01 8.83 8.69
CA SER A 688 30.51 9.58 9.85
C SER A 688 29.71 8.71 10.81
N ARG A 689 28.91 7.75 10.31
CA ARG A 689 28.16 6.80 11.15
C ARG A 689 29.07 5.76 11.76
N MET A 690 30.03 5.21 11.01
CA MET A 690 31.03 4.30 11.56
C MET A 690 31.84 4.96 12.68
N SER A 691 32.16 6.25 12.55
CA SER A 691 32.85 6.99 13.61
C SER A 691 31.99 7.25 14.85
N ARG A 692 30.67 7.44 14.71
CA ARG A 692 29.75 7.70 15.83
C ARG A 692 29.24 6.43 16.51
N LEU A 693 29.07 5.38 15.71
CA LEU A 693 28.64 4.05 16.11
C LEU A 693 29.84 3.11 16.05
N GLU A 694 30.84 3.36 16.89
CA GLU A 694 32.12 2.63 16.92
C GLU A 694 31.95 1.11 17.05
N ARG A 695 30.81 0.65 17.61
CA ARG A 695 30.47 -0.75 17.84
C ARG A 695 29.46 -1.31 16.82
N LEU A 696 29.19 -0.60 15.73
CA LEU A 696 28.33 -1.08 14.65
C LEU A 696 29.00 -2.22 13.87
N ASP A 697 30.32 -2.16 13.70
CA ASP A 697 31.16 -3.18 13.05
C ASP A 697 30.49 -3.83 11.82
N PRO A 698 30.16 -3.05 10.76
CA PRO A 698 29.42 -3.57 9.62
C PRO A 698 30.19 -4.70 8.93
N THR A 699 29.50 -5.79 8.63
CA THR A 699 30.04 -6.91 7.84
C THR A 699 30.48 -6.42 6.46
N VAL A 700 29.65 -5.57 5.85
CA VAL A 700 29.91 -4.91 4.57
C VAL A 700 29.44 -3.45 4.65
N ALA A 701 30.25 -2.52 4.15
CA ALA A 701 29.84 -1.15 3.89
C ALA A 701 30.14 -0.77 2.43
N VAL A 702 29.13 -0.32 1.69
CA VAL A 702 29.22 0.02 0.27
C VAL A 702 28.81 1.48 0.05
N SER A 703 29.78 2.29 -0.38
CA SER A 703 29.54 3.61 -0.95
C SER A 703 29.30 3.47 -2.45
N ILE A 704 28.14 3.91 -2.92
CA ILE A 704 27.64 3.64 -4.27
C ILE A 704 28.02 4.74 -5.25
N GLY A 705 27.98 6.00 -4.80
CA GLY A 705 28.20 7.15 -5.67
C GLY A 705 27.08 7.36 -6.69
N ASN A 706 27.45 7.71 -7.92
CA ASN A 706 26.52 8.22 -8.94
C ASN A 706 25.66 7.15 -9.63
N GLN A 707 25.87 5.86 -9.36
CA GLN A 707 25.10 4.77 -9.96
C GLN A 707 25.15 4.76 -11.50
N ALA A 708 26.34 4.88 -12.10
CA ALA A 708 26.49 4.81 -13.56
C ALA A 708 26.14 3.42 -14.11
N ASP A 709 26.36 2.39 -13.30
CA ASP A 709 25.99 1.01 -13.59
C ASP A 709 25.19 0.39 -12.44
N LEU A 710 25.87 -0.18 -11.42
CA LEU A 710 25.19 -0.78 -10.26
C LEU A 710 24.41 0.29 -9.50
N THR A 711 23.16 -0.02 -9.17
CA THR A 711 22.27 0.87 -8.42
C THR A 711 22.08 0.43 -6.97
N ILE A 712 21.44 1.28 -6.18
CA ILE A 712 21.04 0.92 -4.81
C ILE A 712 20.13 -0.32 -4.80
N ALA A 713 19.20 -0.47 -5.75
CA ALA A 713 18.33 -1.66 -5.79
C ALA A 713 19.13 -2.95 -6.01
N ASP A 714 20.11 -2.93 -6.93
CA ASP A 714 20.99 -4.08 -7.20
C ASP A 714 21.75 -4.49 -5.93
N LEU A 715 22.29 -3.51 -5.21
CA LEU A 715 23.07 -3.76 -4.00
C LEU A 715 22.21 -4.18 -2.82
N VAL A 716 21.02 -3.61 -2.64
CA VAL A 716 20.06 -4.05 -1.62
C VAL A 716 19.72 -5.52 -1.84
N ARG A 717 19.41 -5.91 -3.09
CA ARG A 717 19.13 -7.31 -3.44
C ARG A 717 20.33 -8.22 -3.20
N ALA A 718 21.48 -7.91 -3.81
CA ALA A 718 22.66 -8.78 -3.76
C ALA A 718 23.26 -8.92 -2.36
N VAL A 719 23.32 -7.82 -1.59
CA VAL A 719 23.88 -7.82 -0.23
C VAL A 719 22.88 -8.41 0.77
N GLY A 720 21.60 -8.05 0.67
CA GLY A 720 20.58 -8.52 1.62
C GLY A 720 20.28 -10.01 1.54
N GLN A 721 20.53 -10.65 0.40
CA GLN A 721 20.34 -12.09 0.22
C GLN A 721 21.41 -12.94 0.92
N ARG A 722 22.48 -12.33 1.44
CA ARG A 722 23.51 -13.06 2.16
C ARG A 722 23.00 -13.58 3.51
N ASN A 723 23.53 -14.72 3.95
CA ASN A 723 23.12 -15.36 5.20
C ASN A 723 23.75 -14.72 6.45
N ASP A 724 24.91 -14.09 6.29
CA ASP A 724 25.66 -13.41 7.35
C ASP A 724 25.17 -11.96 7.59
N ILE A 725 24.14 -11.51 6.89
CA ILE A 725 23.57 -10.17 7.00
C ILE A 725 22.11 -10.28 7.40
N HIS A 726 21.76 -9.62 8.50
CA HIS A 726 20.40 -9.60 9.01
C HIS A 726 19.80 -8.20 9.11
N THR A 727 20.64 -7.15 9.15
CA THR A 727 20.22 -5.75 9.16
C THR A 727 20.84 -5.00 7.97
N LEU A 728 20.03 -4.23 7.23
CA LEU A 728 20.48 -3.33 6.18
C LEU A 728 20.18 -1.87 6.57
N GLY A 729 21.21 -1.04 6.64
CA GLY A 729 21.11 0.41 6.75
C GLY A 729 21.29 1.06 5.38
N ILE A 730 20.25 1.71 4.88
CA ILE A 730 20.21 2.29 3.54
C ILE A 730 20.09 3.81 3.63
N TYR A 731 21.00 4.52 2.98
CA TYR A 731 20.90 5.96 2.74
C TYR A 731 20.84 6.25 1.24
N VAL A 732 19.76 6.90 0.81
CA VAL A 732 19.50 7.15 -0.61
C VAL A 732 19.02 8.59 -0.83
N GLU A 733 19.55 9.23 -1.86
CA GLU A 733 19.28 10.60 -2.27
C GLU A 733 18.33 10.66 -3.47
N GLY A 734 18.59 9.82 -4.48
CA GLY A 734 17.78 9.72 -5.69
C GLY A 734 17.87 8.33 -6.31
N PHE A 735 17.10 8.11 -7.37
CA PHE A 735 17.02 6.83 -8.08
C PHE A 735 17.27 7.03 -9.57
N ASN A 736 17.78 5.97 -10.21
CA ASN A 736 17.68 5.87 -11.66
C ASN A 736 16.25 5.50 -12.07
N ASP A 737 15.97 5.50 -13.38
CA ASP A 737 14.71 5.05 -13.96
C ASP A 737 14.34 3.67 -13.40
N VAL A 738 13.12 3.54 -12.88
CA VAL A 738 12.51 2.37 -12.22
C VAL A 738 13.27 1.76 -11.02
N ASP A 739 14.43 2.30 -10.66
CA ASP A 739 15.31 1.78 -9.61
C ASP A 739 14.67 1.90 -8.21
N GLY A 740 13.85 2.92 -8.00
CA GLY A 740 13.05 3.06 -6.78
C GLY A 740 12.06 1.90 -6.61
N LEU A 741 11.38 1.51 -7.68
CA LEU A 741 10.50 0.34 -7.68
C LEU A 741 11.27 -0.95 -7.38
N ASP A 742 12.40 -1.17 -8.05
CA ASP A 742 13.20 -2.38 -7.83
C ASP A 742 13.77 -2.45 -6.42
N MET A 743 14.10 -1.31 -5.81
CA MET A 743 14.51 -1.24 -4.40
C MET A 743 13.35 -1.64 -3.48
N LEU A 744 12.14 -1.12 -3.69
CA LEU A 744 10.98 -1.47 -2.86
C LEU A 744 10.66 -2.97 -2.94
N LYS A 745 10.78 -3.57 -4.14
CA LYS A 745 10.66 -5.02 -4.35
C LYS A 745 11.70 -5.79 -3.56
N ALA A 746 12.96 -5.37 -3.63
CA ALA A 746 14.04 -6.00 -2.88
C ALA A 746 13.81 -5.89 -1.36
N ILE A 747 13.38 -4.73 -0.86
CA ILE A 747 13.07 -4.54 0.56
C ILE A 747 11.95 -5.51 1.00
N ARG A 748 10.87 -5.63 0.21
CA ARG A 748 9.77 -6.56 0.54
C ARG A 748 10.24 -8.01 0.57
N GLU A 749 11.00 -8.46 -0.43
CA GLU A 749 11.57 -9.81 -0.47
C GLU A 749 12.45 -10.10 0.76
N LEU A 750 13.30 -9.15 1.14
CA LEU A 750 14.23 -9.31 2.26
C LEU A 750 13.51 -9.33 3.61
N THR A 751 12.56 -8.43 3.79
CA THR A 751 11.81 -8.32 5.04
C THR A 751 10.88 -9.50 5.25
N ASP A 752 10.31 -10.06 4.17
CA ASP A 752 9.54 -11.30 4.20
C ASP A 752 10.42 -12.52 4.57
N ARG A 753 11.75 -12.44 4.38
CA ARG A 753 12.74 -13.42 4.88
C ARG A 753 13.24 -13.12 6.30
N GLY A 754 12.62 -12.17 7.00
CA GLY A 754 12.99 -11.80 8.37
C GLY A 754 14.18 -10.85 8.49
N ARG A 755 14.65 -10.25 7.38
CA ARG A 755 15.69 -9.21 7.42
C ARG A 755 15.12 -7.88 7.90
N THR A 756 15.90 -7.13 8.66
CA THR A 756 15.54 -5.78 9.10
C THR A 756 16.14 -4.76 8.14
N VAL A 757 15.32 -3.83 7.64
CA VAL A 757 15.76 -2.74 6.76
C VAL A 757 15.48 -1.40 7.44
N VAL A 758 16.52 -0.58 7.62
CA VAL A 758 16.44 0.80 8.11
C VAL A 758 16.78 1.73 6.96
N LEU A 759 15.84 2.58 6.54
CA LEU A 759 15.97 3.47 5.39
C LEU A 759 16.00 4.93 5.82
N TYR A 760 16.95 5.69 5.29
CA TYR A 760 16.91 7.15 5.29
C TYR A 760 16.87 7.65 3.84
N LYS A 761 15.74 8.27 3.46
CA LYS A 761 15.57 8.95 2.17
C LYS A 761 15.87 10.45 2.33
N ALA A 762 16.88 10.97 1.62
CA ALA A 762 17.13 12.41 1.55
C ALA A 762 16.12 13.11 0.62
N GLY A 763 16.06 14.44 0.67
CA GLY A 763 15.13 15.20 -0.18
C GLY A 763 13.68 15.23 0.30
N ARG A 764 13.44 15.29 1.62
CA ARG A 764 12.09 15.37 2.19
C ARG A 764 11.35 16.67 1.86
N THR A 765 12.08 17.77 1.83
CA THR A 765 11.57 19.11 1.50
C THR A 765 11.99 19.51 0.10
N GLU A 766 11.36 20.51 -0.49
CA GLU A 766 11.79 21.07 -1.78
C GLU A 766 13.25 21.54 -1.75
N GLN A 767 13.65 22.27 -0.70
CA GLN A 767 15.05 22.67 -0.51
C GLN A 767 15.98 21.47 -0.34
N GLY A 768 15.52 20.43 0.37
CA GLY A 768 16.26 19.18 0.53
C GLY A 768 16.44 18.44 -0.80
N ARG A 769 15.42 18.44 -1.67
CA ARG A 769 15.50 17.85 -3.02
C ARG A 769 16.50 18.59 -3.88
N GLY A 770 16.46 19.93 -3.86
CA GLY A 770 17.44 20.77 -4.54
C GLY A 770 18.87 20.50 -4.05
N ALA A 771 19.07 20.38 -2.73
CA ALA A 771 20.39 20.07 -2.16
C ALA A 771 20.91 18.68 -2.56
N ALA A 772 20.05 17.66 -2.59
CA ALA A 772 20.41 16.30 -3.01
C ALA A 772 20.78 16.24 -4.52
N ALA A 773 20.01 16.95 -5.36
CA ALA A 773 20.27 17.02 -6.80
C ALA A 773 21.58 17.72 -7.14
N GLY A 774 22.05 18.67 -6.31
CA GLY A 774 23.32 19.38 -6.53
C GLY A 774 24.58 18.57 -6.21
N HIS A 775 24.46 17.40 -5.55
CA HIS A 775 25.60 16.58 -5.12
C HIS A 775 25.64 15.19 -5.77
N THR A 776 24.59 14.79 -6.49
CA THR A 776 24.52 13.51 -7.19
C THR A 776 24.03 13.72 -8.61
N ALA A 777 24.51 12.93 -9.57
CA ALA A 777 24.00 12.93 -10.94
C ALA A 777 22.58 12.30 -11.07
N SER A 778 21.85 12.17 -9.95
CA SER A 778 20.54 11.53 -9.86
C SER A 778 19.45 12.57 -9.53
N VAL A 779 18.26 12.42 -10.10
CA VAL A 779 17.14 13.33 -9.81
C VAL A 779 16.48 12.90 -8.50
N ALA A 780 16.24 13.86 -7.61
CA ALA A 780 15.55 13.61 -6.35
C ALA A 780 14.06 13.34 -6.59
N GLY A 781 13.67 12.07 -6.52
CA GLY A 781 12.29 11.62 -6.72
C GLY A 781 11.30 11.98 -5.60
N ASP A 782 10.03 11.61 -5.78
CA ASP A 782 8.94 11.88 -4.83
C ASP A 782 9.19 11.15 -3.49
N TYR A 783 9.48 11.94 -2.45
CA TYR A 783 9.75 11.44 -1.10
C TYR A 783 8.53 10.69 -0.52
N GLU A 784 7.31 11.14 -0.80
CA GLU A 784 6.11 10.55 -0.19
C GLU A 784 5.82 9.17 -0.75
N ILE A 785 6.05 8.98 -2.06
CA ILE A 785 5.96 7.65 -2.68
C ILE A 785 7.04 6.73 -2.10
N CYS A 786 8.28 7.22 -1.97
CA CYS A 786 9.37 6.43 -1.41
C CYS A 786 9.09 6.01 0.05
N GLU A 787 8.62 6.94 0.88
CA GLU A 787 8.31 6.70 2.29
C GLU A 787 7.15 5.69 2.42
N ALA A 788 6.02 5.94 1.76
CA ALA A 788 4.87 5.05 1.81
C ALA A 788 5.20 3.66 1.23
N GLY A 789 5.90 3.62 0.09
CA GLY A 789 6.35 2.38 -0.54
C GLY A 789 7.30 1.57 0.36
N ALA A 790 8.26 2.23 1.02
CA ALA A 790 9.21 1.55 1.89
C ALA A 790 8.56 1.04 3.19
N LEU A 791 7.62 1.80 3.78
CA LEU A 791 6.81 1.35 4.91
C LEU A 791 5.91 0.15 4.52
N ASN A 792 5.31 0.16 3.33
CA ASN A 792 4.51 -0.96 2.82
C ASN A 792 5.35 -2.16 2.37
N ALA A 793 6.61 -1.95 2.02
CA ALA A 793 7.62 -3.01 1.90
C ALA A 793 8.16 -3.44 3.27
N GLY A 794 7.76 -2.74 4.33
CA GLY A 794 8.07 -2.87 5.75
C GLY A 794 9.55 -2.78 6.10
N ALA A 795 10.22 -1.78 5.50
CA ALA A 795 11.37 -1.14 6.12
C ALA A 795 10.93 -0.15 7.21
N MET A 796 11.81 0.12 8.17
CA MET A 796 11.68 1.26 9.07
C MET A 796 12.28 2.50 8.40
N VAL A 797 11.46 3.53 8.15
CA VAL A 797 11.90 4.77 7.51
C VAL A 797 12.22 5.82 8.57
N ALA A 798 13.49 6.25 8.64
CA ALA A 798 13.97 7.23 9.60
C ALA A 798 13.79 8.68 9.08
N GLU A 799 13.27 9.54 9.95
CA GLU A 799 13.08 10.96 9.73
C GLU A 799 14.36 11.78 9.98
N THR A 800 15.20 11.33 10.92
CA THR A 800 16.43 12.03 11.32
C THR A 800 17.64 11.11 11.28
N PHE A 801 18.83 11.69 11.20
CA PHE A 801 20.07 10.91 11.29
C PHE A 801 20.23 10.21 12.64
N ALA A 802 19.79 10.84 13.73
CA ALA A 802 19.83 10.24 15.06
C ALA A 802 18.91 9.02 15.16
N GLU A 803 17.69 9.12 14.62
CA GLU A 803 16.76 7.99 14.56
C GLU A 803 17.31 6.85 13.69
N PHE A 804 17.93 7.16 12.55
CA PHE A 804 18.60 6.16 11.71
C PHE A 804 19.72 5.43 12.48
N GLU A 805 20.58 6.19 13.18
CA GLU A 805 21.65 5.63 14.04
C GLU A 805 21.08 4.69 15.11
N GLN A 806 20.03 5.13 15.79
CA GLN A 806 19.38 4.41 16.88
C GLN A 806 18.70 3.12 16.42
N LEU A 807 17.97 3.17 15.30
CA LEU A 807 17.32 1.98 14.73
C LEU A 807 18.34 0.96 14.25
N LEU A 808 19.48 1.39 13.71
CA LEU A 808 20.57 0.49 13.35
C LEU A 808 21.20 -0.17 14.58
N GLU A 809 21.48 0.60 15.63
CA GLU A 809 22.05 0.06 16.87
C GLU A 809 21.10 -0.94 17.53
N LEU A 810 19.80 -0.61 17.63
CA LEU A 810 18.76 -1.53 18.10
C LEU A 810 18.70 -2.81 17.26
N SER A 811 18.67 -2.67 15.94
CA SER A 811 18.57 -3.81 15.03
C SER A 811 19.78 -4.73 15.14
N ALA A 812 20.98 -4.17 15.29
CA ALA A 812 22.21 -4.96 15.48
C ALA A 812 22.27 -5.65 16.85
N CYS A 813 21.79 -5.01 17.92
CA CYS A 813 21.86 -5.56 19.28
C CYS A 813 20.74 -6.55 19.59
N LEU A 814 19.56 -6.35 18.99
CA LEU A 814 18.33 -7.06 19.35
C LEU A 814 17.84 -8.02 18.26
N HIS A 815 18.58 -8.22 17.16
CA HIS A 815 18.14 -9.06 16.04
C HIS A 815 17.63 -10.45 16.48
N ASP A 816 18.43 -11.15 17.30
CA ASP A 816 18.14 -12.50 17.78
C ASP A 816 17.17 -12.52 18.97
N ARG A 817 16.65 -11.37 19.41
CA ARG A 817 15.75 -11.26 20.55
C ARG A 817 14.30 -11.41 20.10
N PRO A 818 13.51 -12.31 20.72
CA PRO A 818 12.09 -12.39 20.45
C PRO A 818 11.39 -11.11 20.91
N VAL A 819 10.58 -10.53 20.02
CA VAL A 819 9.68 -9.42 20.35
C VAL A 819 8.25 -9.96 20.31
N ARG A 820 7.62 -10.05 21.50
CA ARG A 820 6.31 -10.69 21.67
C ARG A 820 5.14 -9.71 21.79
N GLY A 821 5.44 -8.43 21.95
CA GLY A 821 4.43 -7.38 22.11
C GLY A 821 5.07 -6.01 22.25
N THR A 822 4.23 -5.02 22.58
CA THR A 822 4.57 -3.59 22.61
C THR A 822 4.41 -2.97 24.00
N ARG A 823 4.23 -3.79 25.04
CA ARG A 823 4.09 -3.33 26.43
C ARG A 823 5.46 -3.15 27.07
N ILE A 824 5.79 -1.92 27.44
CA ILE A 824 7.13 -1.56 27.93
C ILE A 824 7.13 -1.38 29.44
N GLY A 825 8.09 -2.00 30.11
CA GLY A 825 8.55 -1.61 31.43
C GLY A 825 9.55 -0.45 31.29
N ALA A 826 9.38 0.62 32.07
CA ALA A 826 10.28 1.77 32.03
C ALA A 826 10.81 2.09 33.43
N ILE A 827 12.12 2.34 33.53
CA ILE A 827 12.80 2.71 34.77
C ILE A 827 13.57 4.01 34.54
N SER A 828 13.53 4.95 35.49
CA SER A 828 14.45 6.09 35.56
C SER A 828 14.69 6.47 37.02
N ASN A 829 15.81 7.14 37.33
CA ASN A 829 16.03 7.82 38.62
C ASN A 829 15.63 9.30 38.60
N ALA A 830 15.05 9.79 37.51
CA ALA A 830 14.71 11.19 37.31
C ALA A 830 13.28 11.38 36.75
N GLY A 831 12.46 12.14 37.46
CA GLY A 831 11.07 12.38 37.08
C GLY A 831 10.88 12.98 35.68
N PHE A 832 11.77 13.88 35.21
CA PHE A 832 11.63 14.48 33.87
C PHE A 832 11.78 13.44 32.76
N GLU A 833 12.64 12.43 32.93
CA GLU A 833 12.78 11.34 31.97
C GLU A 833 11.52 10.47 31.94
N THR A 834 10.92 10.19 33.10
CA THR A 834 9.64 9.44 33.14
C THR A 834 8.51 10.16 32.40
N VAL A 835 8.46 11.49 32.47
CA VAL A 835 7.53 12.32 31.69
C VAL A 835 7.88 12.27 30.20
N GLY A 836 9.15 12.47 29.84
CA GLY A 836 9.59 12.43 28.44
C GLY A 836 9.35 11.07 27.77
N MET A 837 9.49 9.97 28.51
CA MET A 837 9.08 8.64 28.08
C MET A 837 7.57 8.56 27.85
N ALA A 838 6.77 9.06 28.79
CA ALA A 838 5.31 9.01 28.69
C ALA A 838 4.76 9.87 27.54
N ASP A 839 5.39 11.01 27.25
CA ASP A 839 5.03 11.88 26.12
C ASP A 839 5.34 11.25 24.75
N ARG A 840 6.11 10.16 24.71
CA ARG A 840 6.60 9.50 23.49
C ARG A 840 6.08 8.09 23.26
N VAL A 841 5.01 7.68 23.93
CA VAL A 841 4.39 6.34 23.74
C VAL A 841 3.64 6.18 22.41
N LYS A 842 3.34 7.28 21.72
CA LYS A 842 2.64 7.27 20.42
C LYS A 842 3.33 8.20 19.43
N GLY A 843 3.55 7.70 18.21
CA GLY A 843 4.00 8.48 17.07
C GLY A 843 3.25 8.11 15.81
N ARG A 844 3.73 8.59 14.66
CA ARG A 844 3.08 8.38 13.35
C ARG A 844 3.03 6.89 12.96
N ASN A 845 4.13 6.16 13.20
CA ASN A 845 4.33 4.79 12.74
C ASN A 845 4.55 3.81 13.90
N TYR A 846 4.20 4.19 15.13
CA TYR A 846 4.35 3.31 16.29
C TYR A 846 3.38 3.70 17.40
N GLN A 847 2.91 2.70 18.13
CA GLN A 847 2.15 2.88 19.35
C GLN A 847 2.53 1.77 20.32
N ILE A 848 3.00 2.20 21.48
CA ILE A 848 3.41 1.35 22.59
C ILE A 848 2.61 1.78 23.83
N GLU A 849 2.64 0.94 24.85
CA GLU A 849 1.97 1.24 26.11
C GLU A 849 2.84 0.81 27.29
N PHE A 850 2.64 1.47 28.45
CA PHE A 850 3.30 1.02 29.67
C PHE A 850 2.62 -0.25 30.17
N ALA A 851 3.43 -1.28 30.38
CA ALA A 851 2.98 -2.53 30.96
C ALA A 851 2.31 -2.30 32.33
N PRO A 852 1.11 -2.86 32.57
CA PRO A 852 0.54 -2.86 33.91
C PRO A 852 1.41 -3.71 34.85
N LEU A 853 1.60 -3.25 36.08
CA LEU A 853 2.33 -4.01 37.08
C LEU A 853 1.42 -5.07 37.69
N ASP A 854 1.70 -6.35 37.41
CA ASP A 854 1.06 -7.47 38.07
C ASP A 854 1.43 -7.55 39.57
N GLU A 855 0.72 -8.41 40.31
CA GLU A 855 0.88 -8.54 41.75
C GLU A 855 2.29 -9.00 42.15
N GLN A 856 2.89 -9.90 41.35
CA GLN A 856 4.23 -10.43 41.60
C GLN A 856 5.30 -9.34 41.44
N ALA A 857 5.30 -8.62 40.33
CA ALA A 857 6.21 -7.51 40.09
C ALA A 857 6.03 -6.41 41.15
N ARG A 858 4.77 -6.06 41.47
CA ARG A 858 4.47 -5.07 42.51
C ARG A 858 4.98 -5.50 43.88
N ALA A 859 4.85 -6.78 44.25
CA ALA A 859 5.36 -7.30 45.51
C ALA A 859 6.89 -7.25 45.58
N ALA A 860 7.58 -7.73 44.54
CA ALA A 860 9.04 -7.72 44.45
C ALA A 860 9.62 -6.30 44.49
N LEU A 861 9.00 -5.35 43.78
CA LEU A 861 9.38 -3.94 43.81
C LEU A 861 9.17 -3.32 45.20
N ASN A 862 8.03 -3.56 45.85
CA ASN A 862 7.77 -3.08 47.21
C ASN A 862 8.78 -3.62 48.23
N GLU A 863 9.13 -4.90 48.13
CA GLU A 863 10.13 -5.51 49.01
C GLU A 863 11.49 -4.85 48.81
N THR A 864 11.92 -4.65 47.56
CA THR A 864 13.17 -3.98 47.20
C THR A 864 13.21 -2.56 47.75
N VAL A 865 12.18 -1.76 47.47
CA VAL A 865 12.09 -0.37 47.91
C VAL A 865 12.13 -0.25 49.45
N LYS A 866 11.43 -1.14 50.18
CA LYS A 866 11.49 -1.18 51.66
C LYS A 866 12.86 -1.59 52.19
N ARG A 867 13.48 -2.63 51.59
CA ARG A 867 14.80 -3.13 51.98
C ARG A 867 15.87 -2.03 51.89
N HIS A 868 15.76 -1.17 50.87
CA HIS A 868 16.66 -0.05 50.64
C HIS A 868 16.20 1.28 51.27
N ARG A 869 15.11 1.27 52.08
CA ARG A 869 14.55 2.45 52.78
C ARG A 869 14.12 3.60 51.85
N LEU A 870 13.54 3.25 50.70
CA LEU A 870 13.07 4.19 49.67
C LEU A 870 11.53 4.28 49.62
N ASP A 871 10.81 3.62 50.53
CA ASP A 871 9.34 3.49 50.53
C ASP A 871 8.58 4.79 50.80
N GLY A 872 9.25 5.80 51.36
CA GLY A 872 8.73 7.16 51.47
C GLY A 872 8.99 8.04 50.25
N LEU A 873 9.79 7.58 49.26
CA LEU A 873 10.28 8.38 48.13
C LEU A 873 9.81 7.85 46.78
N ILE A 874 9.74 6.53 46.61
CA ILE A 874 9.39 5.86 45.36
C ILE A 874 7.91 5.49 45.34
N ASN A 875 7.22 5.83 44.25
CA ASN A 875 5.87 5.35 43.97
C ASN A 875 5.90 4.19 42.97
N ILE A 876 5.41 3.01 43.36
CA ILE A 876 5.40 1.80 42.52
C ILE A 876 4.33 1.90 41.41
N ARG A 877 4.76 2.45 40.28
CA ARG A 877 4.01 2.52 39.02
C ARG A 877 4.97 2.40 37.83
N ASN A 878 4.43 2.28 36.63
CA ASN A 878 5.19 2.28 35.38
C ASN A 878 4.86 3.56 34.59
N PRO A 879 5.82 4.41 34.19
CA PRO A 879 7.27 4.32 34.47
C PRO A 879 7.62 4.36 35.96
N LEU A 880 8.66 3.62 36.34
CA LEU A 880 9.18 3.53 37.69
C LEU A 880 10.24 4.60 37.91
N ASP A 881 9.92 5.59 38.74
CA ASP A 881 10.87 6.61 39.21
C ASP A 881 11.57 6.13 40.49
N LEU A 882 12.82 5.70 40.36
CA LEU A 882 13.66 5.21 41.44
C LEU A 882 14.28 6.32 42.29
N THR A 883 14.17 7.59 41.88
CA THR A 883 14.85 8.74 42.46
C THR A 883 16.39 8.65 42.40
N PRO A 884 17.12 9.77 42.58
CA PRO A 884 18.58 9.75 42.56
C PRO A 884 19.23 8.91 43.67
N MET A 885 18.48 8.47 44.69
CA MET A 885 19.01 7.71 45.84
C MET A 885 19.16 6.21 45.58
N ALA A 886 18.71 5.72 44.43
CA ALA A 886 18.78 4.30 44.08
C ALA A 886 20.20 3.85 43.70
N SER A 887 20.66 2.75 44.30
CA SER A 887 21.93 2.09 43.98
C SER A 887 21.78 1.07 42.84
N GLU A 888 22.90 0.49 42.40
CA GLU A 888 22.94 -0.59 41.40
C GLU A 888 22.06 -1.77 41.80
N GLU A 889 22.02 -2.14 43.08
CA GLU A 889 21.15 -3.20 43.59
C GLU A 889 19.67 -2.92 43.32
N VAL A 890 19.26 -1.65 43.46
CA VAL A 890 17.87 -1.24 43.26
C VAL A 890 17.53 -1.28 41.77
N TYR A 891 18.43 -0.81 40.91
CA TYR A 891 18.29 -0.92 39.46
C TYR A 891 18.19 -2.37 38.99
N ASP A 892 19.10 -3.23 39.46
CA ASP A 892 19.15 -4.66 39.14
C ASP A 892 17.86 -5.38 39.57
N ALA A 893 17.45 -5.20 40.82
CA ALA A 893 16.23 -5.81 41.36
C ALA A 893 14.97 -5.29 40.64
N ALA A 894 14.89 -4.00 40.34
CA ALA A 894 13.74 -3.43 39.64
C ALA A 894 13.66 -3.93 38.19
N ALA A 895 14.79 -3.96 37.46
CA ALA A 895 14.85 -4.47 36.09
C ALA A 895 14.41 -5.94 36.03
N ARG A 896 14.92 -6.78 36.93
CA ARG A 896 14.55 -8.20 37.03
C ARG A 896 13.07 -8.39 37.37
N ALA A 897 12.53 -7.60 38.30
CA ALA A 897 11.11 -7.68 38.67
C ALA A 897 10.19 -7.34 37.48
N LEU A 898 10.54 -6.34 36.67
CA LEU A 898 9.80 -6.00 35.47
C LEU A 898 9.98 -7.07 34.38
N LEU A 899 11.20 -7.52 34.11
CA LEU A 899 11.46 -8.52 33.06
C LEU A 899 10.83 -9.88 33.38
N ALA A 900 10.67 -10.25 34.65
CA ALA A 900 10.00 -11.47 35.08
C ALA A 900 8.47 -11.43 34.90
N SER A 901 7.86 -10.24 34.73
CA SER A 901 6.41 -10.09 34.54
C SER A 901 5.99 -10.46 33.13
N GLU A 902 5.00 -11.33 32.98
CA GLU A 902 4.35 -11.65 31.69
C GLU A 902 3.62 -10.44 31.06
N GLN A 903 3.43 -9.35 31.82
CA GLN A 903 2.85 -8.11 31.30
C GLN A 903 3.87 -7.22 30.58
N VAL A 904 5.16 -7.44 30.79
CA VAL A 904 6.25 -6.67 30.20
C VAL A 904 6.82 -7.44 29.02
N ASP A 905 6.75 -6.84 27.83
CA ASP A 905 7.30 -7.42 26.59
C ASP A 905 8.73 -6.93 26.33
N ALA A 906 9.07 -5.71 26.77
CA ALA A 906 10.38 -5.08 26.63
C ALA A 906 10.69 -4.12 27.78
N LEU A 907 11.97 -3.83 28.05
CA LEU A 907 12.42 -2.95 29.13
C LEU A 907 13.27 -1.78 28.61
N LEU A 908 12.93 -0.56 29.02
CA LEU A 908 13.76 0.63 28.86
C LEU A 908 14.29 1.07 30.23
N VAL A 909 15.61 1.04 30.42
CA VAL A 909 16.24 1.50 31.66
C VAL A 909 16.97 2.80 31.41
N SER A 910 16.60 3.86 32.12
CA SER A 910 17.28 5.15 32.08
C SER A 910 17.99 5.45 33.38
N ALA A 911 19.17 6.06 33.27
CA ALA A 911 19.90 6.55 34.42
C ALA A 911 20.52 7.90 34.09
N VAL A 912 20.19 8.90 34.92
CA VAL A 912 20.97 10.14 35.05
C VAL A 912 22.16 9.80 35.96
N PRO A 913 23.39 9.68 35.42
CA PRO A 913 24.50 9.04 36.11
C PRO A 913 25.21 9.93 37.14
N LEU A 914 24.76 11.18 37.33
CA LEU A 914 25.42 12.19 38.17
C LEU A 914 25.22 11.95 39.68
N THR A 915 24.46 10.94 40.07
CA THR A 915 24.21 10.64 41.48
C THR A 915 25.40 9.93 42.13
N PRO A 916 25.77 10.27 43.38
CA PRO A 916 26.77 9.52 44.14
C PRO A 916 26.30 8.12 44.55
N ALA A 917 25.03 7.79 44.33
CA ALA A 917 24.49 6.45 44.61
C ALA A 917 24.88 5.40 43.56
N LEU A 918 25.45 5.83 42.42
CA LEU A 918 25.87 4.95 41.34
C LEU A 918 27.36 5.14 41.01
N ALA A 919 28.06 4.05 40.77
CA ALA A 919 29.39 3.97 40.20
C ALA A 919 29.32 4.15 38.67
N THR A 920 29.57 5.38 38.19
CA THR A 920 29.30 5.76 36.80
C THR A 920 30.48 6.44 36.10
N THR A 921 31.46 6.95 36.83
CA THR A 921 32.70 7.50 36.26
C THR A 921 33.67 6.39 35.87
N GLN A 922 34.67 6.70 35.02
CA GLN A 922 35.65 5.73 34.52
C GLN A 922 36.40 4.99 35.66
N ASP A 923 36.75 5.68 36.74
CA ASP A 923 37.47 5.08 37.86
C ASP A 923 36.54 4.20 38.71
N GLU A 924 35.28 4.61 38.90
CA GLU A 924 34.29 3.87 39.67
C GLU A 924 33.86 2.58 38.98
N ILE A 925 33.63 2.61 37.66
CA ILE A 925 33.22 1.41 36.90
C ILE A 925 34.33 0.34 36.80
N ALA A 926 35.58 0.70 37.13
CA ALA A 926 36.70 -0.23 37.23
C ALA A 926 36.77 -0.92 38.61
N GLY A 927 36.13 -0.35 39.64
CA GLY A 927 36.25 -0.77 41.04
C GLY A 927 35.33 -1.90 41.49
N GLY A 928 34.42 -2.40 40.65
CA GLY A 928 33.45 -3.45 40.98
C GLY A 928 32.07 -3.21 40.38
N ARG A 929 31.03 -3.87 40.95
CA ARG A 929 29.63 -3.93 40.47
C ARG A 929 29.06 -2.55 40.12
N SER A 930 29.22 -2.13 38.87
CA SER A 930 28.70 -0.87 38.35
C SER A 930 27.34 -1.06 37.67
N LEU A 931 26.69 0.06 37.32
CA LEU A 931 25.43 0.01 36.55
C LEU A 931 25.57 -0.81 35.25
N ALA A 932 26.71 -0.71 34.57
CA ALA A 932 26.97 -1.50 33.36
C ALA A 932 27.11 -3.00 33.65
N ASP A 933 27.68 -3.38 34.79
CA ASP A 933 27.82 -4.80 35.15
C ASP A 933 26.46 -5.42 35.45
N VAL A 934 25.59 -4.72 36.18
CA VAL A 934 24.26 -5.27 36.52
C VAL A 934 23.34 -5.32 35.30
N LEU A 935 23.30 -4.26 34.49
CA LEU A 935 22.44 -4.23 33.30
C LEU A 935 22.97 -5.16 32.20
N GLY A 936 24.29 -5.31 32.08
CA GLY A 936 24.93 -6.18 31.08
C GLY A 936 24.64 -7.66 31.26
N LEU A 937 24.19 -8.10 32.44
CA LEU A 937 23.78 -9.49 32.70
C LEU A 937 22.36 -9.79 32.18
N LEU A 938 21.49 -8.79 32.11
CA LEU A 938 20.07 -8.98 31.79
C LEU A 938 19.83 -9.68 30.44
N PRO A 939 20.53 -9.33 29.35
CA PRO A 939 20.36 -10.05 28.07
C PRO A 939 20.76 -11.52 28.16
N GLY A 940 21.64 -11.93 29.08
CA GLY A 940 22.01 -13.34 29.24
C GLY A 940 20.95 -14.17 29.96
N GLU A 941 20.08 -13.52 30.73
CA GLU A 941 19.15 -14.18 31.65
C GLU A 941 17.68 -14.09 31.20
N PHE A 942 17.34 -13.04 30.45
CA PHE A 942 16.01 -12.82 29.91
C PHE A 942 16.05 -12.78 28.38
N ASP A 943 15.01 -13.30 27.76
CA ASP A 943 14.84 -13.28 26.31
C ASP A 943 14.12 -12.02 25.80
N LYS A 944 13.69 -11.13 26.70
CA LYS A 944 13.01 -9.88 26.36
C LYS A 944 13.98 -8.78 25.92
N PRO A 945 13.61 -7.91 24.97
CA PRO A 945 14.45 -6.79 24.54
C PRO A 945 14.70 -5.78 25.67
N VAL A 946 15.96 -5.33 25.80
CA VAL A 946 16.39 -4.32 26.77
C VAL A 946 17.16 -3.21 26.07
N ALA A 947 16.80 -1.96 26.34
CA ALA A 947 17.51 -0.77 25.90
C ALA A 947 17.88 0.11 27.11
N VAL A 948 18.98 0.86 27.00
CA VAL A 948 19.49 1.70 28.09
C VAL A 948 19.62 3.15 27.65
N VAL A 949 19.31 4.09 28.53
CA VAL A 949 19.53 5.53 28.33
C VAL A 949 20.51 6.02 29.38
N ILE A 950 21.56 6.70 28.93
CA ILE A 950 22.51 7.45 29.76
C ILE A 950 22.43 8.91 29.33
N ASP A 951 21.55 9.67 29.95
CA ASP A 951 21.35 11.10 29.66
C ASP A 951 22.42 11.94 30.36
N ALA A 952 23.63 11.92 29.79
CA ALA A 952 24.78 12.68 30.27
C ALA A 952 25.83 12.95 29.20
N GLY A 953 26.72 13.90 29.52
CA GLY A 953 27.83 14.33 28.65
C GLY A 953 29.02 13.35 28.59
N SER A 954 30.10 13.81 27.96
CA SER A 954 31.28 12.99 27.62
C SER A 954 32.03 12.39 28.81
N ALA A 955 31.84 12.90 30.04
CA ALA A 955 32.45 12.34 31.25
C ALA A 955 32.03 10.88 31.50
N TYR A 956 30.91 10.45 30.95
CA TYR A 956 30.34 9.11 31.14
C TYR A 956 30.48 8.22 29.91
N GLU A 957 31.37 8.55 28.96
CA GLU A 957 31.56 7.75 27.74
C GLU A 957 32.05 6.33 28.06
N ALA A 958 32.90 6.16 29.07
CA ALA A 958 33.40 4.86 29.49
C ALA A 958 32.26 3.93 29.93
N LEU A 959 31.24 4.46 30.62
CA LEU A 959 30.05 3.71 31.02
C LEU A 959 29.23 3.27 29.79
N VAL A 960 29.02 4.19 28.84
CA VAL A 960 28.29 3.92 27.60
C VAL A 960 29.00 2.87 26.75
N LEU A 961 30.32 2.95 26.62
CA LEU A 961 31.13 1.94 25.91
C LEU A 961 31.03 0.58 26.60
N LYS A 962 31.14 0.51 27.93
CA LYS A 962 31.02 -0.74 28.70
C LYS A 962 29.64 -1.39 28.51
N LEU A 963 28.56 -0.61 28.50
CA LEU A 963 27.20 -1.10 28.22
C LEU A 963 27.06 -1.64 26.78
N ARG A 964 27.63 -0.95 25.78
CA ARG A 964 27.62 -1.40 24.38
C ARG A 964 28.46 -2.66 24.16
N GLU A 965 29.55 -2.81 24.90
CA GLU A 965 30.36 -4.03 24.91
C GLU A 965 29.59 -5.21 25.49
N ALA A 966 28.68 -4.97 26.43
CA ALA A 966 27.74 -5.98 26.94
C ALA A 966 26.57 -6.28 25.99
N GLY A 967 26.53 -5.66 24.80
CA GLY A 967 25.50 -5.92 23.78
C GLY A 967 24.19 -5.15 23.98
N LEU A 968 24.17 -4.12 24.83
CA LEU A 968 23.01 -3.26 25.02
C LEU A 968 23.02 -2.09 24.03
N ALA A 969 21.85 -1.75 23.47
CA ALA A 969 21.66 -0.52 22.71
C ALA A 969 21.57 0.66 23.70
N VAL A 970 22.43 1.68 23.52
CA VAL A 970 22.54 2.80 24.47
C VAL A 970 22.18 4.13 23.82
N PHE A 971 21.26 4.84 24.46
CA PHE A 971 20.72 6.12 24.04
C PHE A 971 21.20 7.26 24.93
N ARG A 972 21.08 8.48 24.43
CA ARG A 972 21.46 9.71 25.15
C ARG A 972 20.28 10.59 25.57
N SER A 973 19.05 10.26 25.16
CA SER A 973 17.86 10.87 25.74
C SER A 973 16.70 9.88 25.78
N ALA A 974 15.90 9.97 26.84
CA ALA A 974 14.81 9.04 27.11
C ALA A 974 13.66 9.15 26.11
N ASP A 975 13.34 10.36 25.64
CA ASP A 975 12.26 10.61 24.70
C ASP A 975 12.59 10.05 23.30
N GLN A 976 13.83 10.21 22.83
CA GLN A 976 14.30 9.60 21.58
C GLN A 976 14.39 8.08 21.68
N ALA A 977 14.84 7.55 22.83
CA ALA A 977 14.89 6.12 23.06
C ALA A 977 13.50 5.50 22.99
N MET A 978 12.51 6.10 23.65
CA MET A 978 11.14 5.62 23.62
C MET A 978 10.56 5.60 22.20
N ARG A 979 10.86 6.63 21.41
CA ARG A 979 10.47 6.70 19.99
C ARG A 979 11.09 5.59 19.15
N SER A 980 12.41 5.49 19.11
CA SER A 980 13.12 4.53 18.25
C SER A 980 12.91 3.09 18.71
N PHE A 981 12.85 2.85 20.03
CA PHE A 981 12.57 1.53 20.57
C PHE A 981 11.11 1.12 20.31
N GLY A 982 10.15 2.05 20.45
CA GLY A 982 8.76 1.81 20.07
C GLY A 982 8.60 1.45 18.59
N MET A 983 9.26 2.19 17.69
CA MET A 983 9.29 1.86 16.26
C MET A 983 9.84 0.46 16.00
N TYR A 984 10.95 0.09 16.64
CA TYR A 984 11.54 -1.24 16.50
C TYR A 984 10.61 -2.35 17.00
N LEU A 985 9.98 -2.17 18.17
CA LEU A 985 9.08 -3.18 18.75
C LEU A 985 7.82 -3.37 17.90
N CYS A 986 7.15 -2.29 17.51
CA CYS A 986 5.98 -2.35 16.63
C CYS A 986 6.31 -3.05 15.31
N HIS A 987 7.43 -2.67 14.68
CA HIS A 987 7.89 -3.29 13.44
C HIS A 987 8.08 -4.81 13.57
N ARG A 988 8.72 -5.27 14.65
CA ARG A 988 8.96 -6.71 14.88
C ARG A 988 7.66 -7.47 15.16
N VAL A 989 6.73 -6.90 15.92
CA VAL A 989 5.41 -7.52 16.21
C VAL A 989 4.56 -7.65 14.95
N GLU A 990 4.47 -6.60 14.15
CA GLU A 990 3.72 -6.62 12.88
C GLU A 990 4.23 -7.72 11.94
N ARG A 991 5.55 -7.92 11.89
CA ARG A 991 6.16 -8.96 11.05
C ARG A 991 5.89 -10.37 11.53
N ASN A 992 5.94 -10.62 12.84
CA ASN A 992 5.58 -11.91 13.41
C ASN A 992 4.11 -12.27 13.11
N ASN A 993 3.21 -11.28 13.17
CA ASN A 993 1.79 -11.50 12.86
C ASN A 993 1.53 -11.74 11.36
N GLN A 994 2.32 -11.14 10.46
CA GLN A 994 2.21 -11.38 9.02
C GLN A 994 2.73 -12.76 8.61
N SER A 995 3.79 -13.29 9.24
CA SER A 995 4.26 -14.64 8.97
C SER A 995 3.25 -15.72 9.35
N ASP A 996 2.45 -15.50 10.40
CA ASP A 996 1.43 -16.46 10.87
C ASP A 996 0.17 -16.47 9.98
N ARG A 997 -0.08 -15.42 9.20
CA ARG A 997 -1.25 -15.30 8.29
C ARG A 997 -1.01 -15.86 6.90
N ARG A 998 0.23 -16.10 6.48
CA ARG A 998 0.53 -16.60 5.13
C ARG A 998 0.62 -18.12 5.13
N PRO A 999 -0.07 -18.84 4.22
CA PRO A 999 0.17 -20.27 4.06
C PRO A 999 1.65 -20.49 3.68
N PRO A 1000 2.29 -21.55 4.19
CA PRO A 1000 3.69 -21.82 3.89
C PRO A 1000 3.87 -21.90 2.37
N VAL A 1001 4.79 -21.08 1.85
CA VAL A 1001 5.18 -21.12 0.42
C VAL A 1001 5.60 -22.54 0.08
N ALA A 1002 4.90 -23.16 -0.87
CA ALA A 1002 5.24 -24.46 -1.41
C ALA A 1002 6.65 -24.39 -2.04
N GLY A 1003 7.66 -24.79 -1.28
CA GLY A 1003 9.07 -24.73 -1.70
C GLY A 1003 10.07 -24.95 -0.57
N ALA A 1004 9.71 -24.66 0.69
CA ALA A 1004 10.63 -24.88 1.82
C ALA A 1004 10.80 -26.36 2.21
N ALA A 1005 9.82 -27.23 1.90
CA ALA A 1005 9.87 -28.65 2.25
C ALA A 1005 10.75 -29.49 1.31
N GLU A 1006 11.02 -29.05 0.07
CA GLU A 1006 11.82 -29.84 -0.86
C GLU A 1006 13.33 -29.78 -0.58
N HIS A 1007 13.81 -28.76 0.14
CA HIS A 1007 15.23 -28.68 0.50
C HIS A 1007 15.63 -29.56 1.69
N ALA A 1008 14.74 -29.77 2.65
CA ALA A 1008 15.01 -30.61 3.83
C ALA A 1008 15.02 -32.12 3.53
N THR A 1009 14.46 -32.54 2.39
CA THR A 1009 14.35 -33.96 2.03
C THR A 1009 15.52 -34.46 1.17
N ARG A 1010 16.41 -33.55 0.72
CA ARG A 1010 17.55 -33.87 -0.16
C ARG A 1010 18.87 -34.13 0.60
N GLU A 1011 18.94 -33.82 1.89
CA GLU A 1011 20.10 -34.13 2.75
C GLU A 1011 19.95 -35.45 3.55
N LEU A 1012 18.88 -36.21 3.31
CA LEU A 1012 18.63 -37.51 3.96
C LEU A 1012 18.47 -38.68 2.97
N ARG A 1013 19.03 -38.59 1.76
CA ARG A 1013 19.16 -39.73 0.83
C ARG A 1013 20.51 -39.82 0.16
#